data_AF-A0A1G9CT90-F1
#
_entry.id   AF-A0A1G9CT90-F1
#
_cell.length_a   1.000
_cell.length_b   1.000
_cell.length_c   1.000
_cell.angle_alpha   90.00
_cell.angle_beta   90.00
_cell.angle_gamma   90.00
#
_symmetry.space_group_name_H-M   'P 1'
#
loop_
_entity.id
_entity.type
_entity.pdbx_description
1 polymer ?
#
loop_
_entity_poly.entity_id
_entity_poly.type
_entity_poly.pdbx_seq_one_letter_code
_entity_poly.pdbx_strand_id
1 'polypeptide(L)'
;MKVFKFKLINIFFIVLAFGVAAAIPCKAQKKTPTPVIFETDMGNDVDDGLALAMLFRYADQGKINFLGISNNKQSLSSLQFIDLMRRQYGYGQLPIATVQNGVEGEVEAKSFARKVMDYKEQGQLLYSSSIKNYRDVEAAVHFYRRMLAKAKDTSVVIISVGFSTNLAKLLESKADQYSKLSGLELVKRKVKFLSTMAGNFSHPRQKEFNVISDLPAARKMFNHWPTAIYISPFEVGASVHFPATAIEANLGYSGNQPLVTAYKEYITMPYNRETWDLTSVLFAVEKSAHYFKESVPGKFIVDEQGYTQFKEEHKGRHYFLHAPGESEGSKIKNRFVKLIMTAKSGSTELKSNIDVQGFLNPVLKYRPLRIIHEHLDTTLIRNLKELGYGGVVTNVSYQDYLSSTQNWEKFRSDIAYAIDKLGLRIWIYDEKGYPSGAAGGIVLKDDPSAQALGLSVISKLVNKGEQLAIAFPHGHTRFLAAFAYPEAGFGTSEIIDLRKYTDARGNLKWSAPKGKGNWKVQYFVQKPFYENTHATHNWFEQRKMVNLLEKKATADFIKVTHEQYKHHVGDYFGKGIEAFFTDEPSLVGAHFLNNKPPVTPGVRDQPDFNIPAFPTLNWSESLLTEFKRRRGYDLFNKLPYLVEGQSATAFKVRIDYYQTLMELVAECYFKPLEEFAAKNNVASSGHLLLEEDLFYHPVFEGSLMEMYKHMQFPGIDLLTAYPLIAKRWGVTTAKFASSVADTYGKKQVMSEISSAFDSNDAGINGQMAAVGIQFAYGVDLFNSYYRHDKMSVEENKQFTNYIGRVAYLLDQGKRQPQVAVYYPIESIWAKTLIPLSIGREHFDKEALLLSDNFTELGLALVDQHIDFNYVDREKLPEPGKEIKKLIIPKLAVLQKELLDHLIRLADQGMNLYFQNTDAILLNADGFESETVDLREKFSAYNNVVFFDNLTHLASQISADTDSGYRIEAGTENIVALAKPGKTAKVYLFVNAADNAQDVKVTFKKSDKRLMVWDPVSGLVKPGNTRITNSGDVLELHLDKWQTLLVTIDK
;
A
#
# COMPACT_ATOMS: atom_id res chain seq x y z
N MET A 1 30.24 -24.13 63.56
CA MET A 1 31.61 -24.13 64.11
C MET A 1 32.58 -24.02 62.93
N LYS A 2 33.47 -23.06 62.71
CA LYS A 2 34.09 -21.90 63.40
C LYS A 2 34.45 -20.93 62.23
N VAL A 3 34.09 -19.65 62.17
CA VAL A 3 34.52 -18.47 62.96
C VAL A 3 36.00 -18.07 62.72
N PHE A 4 36.16 -17.14 61.74
CA PHE A 4 36.91 -15.86 61.77
C PHE A 4 38.34 -15.66 61.20
N LYS A 5 38.40 -14.67 60.27
CA LYS A 5 39.36 -13.52 60.10
C LYS A 5 40.81 -13.85 59.70
N PHE A 6 41.53 -13.10 58.84
CA PHE A 6 41.49 -11.67 58.46
C PHE A 6 42.33 -11.43 57.17
N LYS A 7 42.01 -10.34 56.44
CA LYS A 7 42.79 -9.63 55.38
C LYS A 7 42.68 -10.11 53.93
N LEU A 8 41.72 -9.55 53.19
CA LEU A 8 41.93 -8.81 51.92
C LEU A 8 40.60 -8.22 51.42
N ILE A 9 40.15 -7.17 52.12
CA ILE A 9 39.16 -6.21 51.62
C ILE A 9 40.00 -5.01 51.16
N ASN A 10 40.18 -4.86 49.84
CA ASN A 10 40.38 -3.59 49.11
C ASN A 10 40.76 -3.73 47.62
N ILE A 11 40.60 -4.88 46.95
CA ILE A 11 40.91 -4.99 45.50
C ILE A 11 39.73 -5.48 44.63
N PHE A 12 38.54 -5.71 45.20
CA PHE A 12 37.41 -6.26 44.42
C PHE A 12 36.24 -5.29 44.15
N PHE A 13 36.47 -3.97 44.30
CA PHE A 13 35.51 -2.92 43.89
C PHE A 13 36.08 -1.90 42.88
N ILE A 14 37.23 -2.19 42.24
CA ILE A 14 37.86 -1.28 41.26
C ILE A 14 37.89 -1.86 39.82
N VAL A 15 37.48 -3.11 39.60
CA VAL A 15 37.50 -3.73 38.24
C VAL A 15 36.10 -3.91 37.62
N LEU A 16 35.03 -3.53 38.31
CA LEU A 16 33.67 -3.46 37.76
C LEU A 16 33.18 -2.02 37.44
N ALA A 17 34.13 -1.08 37.25
CA ALA A 17 33.85 0.31 36.88
C ALA A 17 34.60 0.80 35.63
N PHE A 18 35.41 -0.03 34.96
CA PHE A 18 36.11 0.31 33.72
C PHE A 18 35.97 -0.82 32.70
N GLY A 19 34.83 -0.85 32.02
CA GLY A 19 34.52 -1.84 30.98
C GLY A 19 33.28 -1.53 30.14
N VAL A 20 32.56 -0.44 30.45
CA VAL A 20 31.70 0.22 29.47
C VAL A 20 32.62 1.08 28.62
N ALA A 21 33.09 0.53 27.49
CA ALA A 21 33.48 1.38 26.39
C ALA A 21 32.20 2.14 26.00
N ALA A 22 32.02 3.32 26.60
CA ALA A 22 31.07 4.29 26.13
C ALA A 22 31.41 4.47 24.65
N ALA A 23 30.56 3.95 23.77
CA ALA A 23 30.39 4.58 22.47
C ALA A 23 30.07 6.03 22.82
N ILE A 24 31.11 6.88 22.82
CA ILE A 24 30.94 8.31 22.82
C ILE A 24 29.93 8.52 21.71
N PRO A 25 28.71 9.01 21.99
CA PRO A 25 27.85 9.45 20.92
C PRO A 25 28.74 10.45 20.20
N CYS A 26 29.18 10.12 18.98
CA CYS A 26 29.79 11.10 18.12
C CYS A 26 28.69 12.13 18.00
N LYS A 27 28.77 13.18 18.82
CA LYS A 27 27.88 14.33 18.75
C LYS A 27 28.08 14.74 17.32
N ALA A 28 27.10 14.42 16.47
CA ALA A 28 27.05 14.91 15.12
C ALA A 28 27.28 16.41 15.27
N GLN A 29 28.48 16.85 14.90
CA GLN A 29 28.92 18.21 15.14
C GLN A 29 27.88 19.05 14.42
N LYS A 30 27.01 19.75 15.17
CA LYS A 30 25.96 20.59 14.58
C LYS A 30 26.69 21.50 13.60
N LYS A 31 26.55 21.22 12.29
CA LYS A 31 27.22 22.00 11.25
C LYS A 31 26.69 23.42 11.39
N THR A 32 27.55 24.32 11.83
CA THR A 32 27.21 25.74 11.93
C THR A 32 26.81 26.25 10.55
N PRO A 33 25.69 26.98 10.40
CA PRO A 33 25.26 27.50 9.11
C PRO A 33 26.36 28.38 8.49
N THR A 34 26.61 28.22 7.19
CA THR A 34 27.64 28.99 6.48
C THR A 34 27.18 30.45 6.31
N PRO A 35 27.93 31.46 6.77
CA PRO A 35 27.58 32.85 6.53
C PRO A 35 27.70 33.20 5.04
N VAL A 36 26.61 33.67 4.42
CA VAL A 36 26.54 33.95 2.99
C VAL A 36 26.13 35.40 2.73
N ILE A 37 26.84 36.07 1.82
CA ILE A 37 26.39 37.31 1.16
C ILE A 37 26.08 36.96 -0.29
N PHE A 38 24.92 37.39 -0.78
CA PHE A 38 24.51 37.20 -2.17
C PHE A 38 24.54 38.54 -2.91
N GLU A 39 25.13 38.56 -4.09
CA GLU A 39 25.17 39.73 -4.96
C GLU A 39 24.65 39.37 -6.36
N THR A 40 23.75 40.19 -6.91
CA THR A 40 22.96 39.90 -8.13
C THR A 40 22.70 41.18 -8.90
N ASP A 41 22.59 41.06 -10.23
CA ASP A 41 22.12 42.09 -11.18
C ASP A 41 20.61 41.96 -11.47
N MET A 42 19.87 41.38 -10.51
CA MET A 42 18.44 41.12 -10.48
C MET A 42 17.63 41.94 -11.48
N GLY A 43 16.97 41.28 -12.42
CA GLY A 43 16.08 41.92 -13.37
C GLY A 43 16.47 41.69 -14.82
N ASN A 44 17.71 41.26 -15.09
CA ASN A 44 18.16 40.91 -16.44
C ASN A 44 17.70 39.49 -16.83
N ASP A 45 17.80 38.52 -15.93
CA ASP A 45 17.36 37.15 -16.16
C ASP A 45 16.57 36.59 -14.97
N VAL A 46 15.49 35.86 -15.22
CA VAL A 46 14.63 35.39 -14.13
C VAL A 46 15.28 34.30 -13.26
N ASP A 47 16.38 33.70 -13.72
CA ASP A 47 17.15 32.76 -12.91
C ASP A 47 17.84 33.43 -11.70
N ASP A 48 18.11 34.75 -11.73
CA ASP A 48 18.46 35.58 -10.55
C ASP A 48 17.42 35.38 -9.42
N GLY A 49 16.13 35.45 -9.79
CA GLY A 49 15.01 35.32 -8.87
C GLY A 49 14.87 33.91 -8.31
N LEU A 50 15.16 32.90 -9.14
CA LEU A 50 15.19 31.49 -8.73
C LEU A 50 16.38 31.20 -7.80
N ALA A 51 17.55 31.76 -8.08
CA ALA A 51 18.74 31.67 -7.24
C ALA A 51 18.52 32.32 -5.87
N LEU A 52 17.87 33.49 -5.83
CA LEU A 52 17.48 34.14 -4.58
C LEU A 52 16.47 33.29 -3.78
N ALA A 53 15.49 32.69 -4.46
CA ALA A 53 14.55 31.76 -3.81
C ALA A 53 15.29 30.56 -3.19
N MET A 54 16.26 29.96 -3.87
CA MET A 54 17.08 28.88 -3.32
C MET A 54 17.79 29.29 -2.03
N LEU A 55 18.34 30.50 -1.97
CA LEU A 55 19.05 31.00 -0.78
C LEU A 55 18.13 31.15 0.43
N PHE A 56 16.90 31.66 0.23
CA PHE A 56 15.92 31.68 1.32
C PHE A 56 15.59 30.27 1.82
N ARG A 57 15.47 29.30 0.92
CA ARG A 57 15.17 27.90 1.27
C ARG A 57 16.36 27.24 1.99
N TYR A 58 17.59 27.60 1.63
CA TYR A 58 18.77 27.18 2.38
C TYR A 58 18.87 27.82 3.77
N ALA A 59 18.45 29.08 3.91
CA ALA A 59 18.36 29.73 5.20
C ALA A 59 17.28 29.07 6.07
N ASP A 60 16.13 28.72 5.47
CA ASP A 60 15.05 27.99 6.15
C ASP A 60 15.49 26.61 6.66
N GLN A 61 16.36 25.93 5.90
CA GLN A 61 16.96 24.65 6.27
C GLN A 61 18.12 24.79 7.29
N GLY A 62 18.47 26.01 7.69
CA GLY A 62 19.62 26.28 8.56
C GLY A 62 20.97 25.92 7.93
N LYS A 63 21.06 25.80 6.60
CA LYS A 63 22.33 25.51 5.90
C LYS A 63 23.20 26.77 5.76
N ILE A 64 22.57 27.92 5.63
CA ILE A 64 23.24 29.22 5.56
C ILE A 64 22.75 30.15 6.65
N ASN A 65 23.65 31.03 7.09
CA ASN A 65 23.29 32.25 7.79
C ASN A 65 23.32 33.38 6.75
N PHE A 66 22.15 33.80 6.27
CA PHE A 66 22.06 34.79 5.19
C PHE A 66 22.34 36.19 5.77
N LEU A 67 23.49 36.78 5.42
CA LEU A 67 23.96 38.04 6.00
C LEU A 67 23.36 39.27 5.33
N GLY A 68 23.05 39.19 4.03
CA GLY A 68 22.42 40.25 3.27
C GLY A 68 22.53 40.05 1.77
N ILE A 69 21.81 40.91 1.04
CA ILE A 69 21.72 40.91 -0.42
C ILE A 69 22.28 42.24 -0.93
N SER A 70 23.23 42.19 -1.86
CA SER A 70 23.78 43.39 -2.50
C SER A 70 23.35 43.41 -3.97
N ASN A 71 22.74 44.49 -4.43
CA ASN A 71 22.40 44.67 -5.83
C ASN A 71 23.59 45.32 -6.56
N ASN A 72 24.07 44.74 -7.66
CA ASN A 72 25.19 45.27 -8.44
C ASN A 72 24.77 45.94 -9.77
N LYS A 73 23.47 45.96 -10.06
CA LYS A 73 22.83 46.74 -11.13
C LYS A 73 22.33 48.10 -10.63
N GLN A 74 22.54 49.17 -11.40
CA GLN A 74 22.00 50.50 -11.09
C GLN A 74 20.51 50.60 -11.47
N SER A 75 19.64 49.87 -10.75
CA SER A 75 18.19 49.85 -11.01
C SER A 75 17.37 49.86 -9.72
N LEU A 76 16.36 50.74 -9.68
CA LEU A 76 15.44 50.84 -8.55
C LEU A 76 14.44 49.68 -8.54
N SER A 77 13.97 49.22 -9.70
CA SER A 77 13.04 48.07 -9.74
C SER A 77 13.70 46.78 -9.26
N SER A 78 15.00 46.59 -9.52
CA SER A 78 15.80 45.49 -8.96
C SER A 78 15.75 45.49 -7.43
N LEU A 79 16.03 46.64 -6.80
CA LEU A 79 15.95 46.78 -5.34
C LEU A 79 14.53 46.52 -4.82
N GLN A 80 13.53 47.01 -5.54
CA GLN A 80 12.13 46.84 -5.16
C GLN A 80 11.68 45.39 -5.21
N PHE A 81 12.10 44.65 -6.24
CA PHE A 81 11.82 43.23 -6.40
C PHE A 81 12.58 42.37 -5.37
N ILE A 82 13.85 42.69 -5.08
CA ILE A 82 14.60 42.04 -3.98
C ILE A 82 13.88 42.24 -2.64
N ASP A 83 13.40 43.45 -2.36
CA ASP A 83 12.62 43.75 -1.16
C ASP A 83 11.30 42.98 -1.11
N LEU A 84 10.60 42.89 -2.24
CA LEU A 84 9.38 42.10 -2.36
C LEU A 84 9.63 40.62 -2.07
N MET A 85 10.64 40.04 -2.71
CA MET A 85 11.02 38.64 -2.54
C MET A 85 11.42 38.33 -1.10
N ARG A 86 12.31 39.11 -0.48
CA ARG A 86 12.71 38.85 0.92
C ARG A 86 11.52 38.93 1.87
N ARG A 87 10.59 39.87 1.69
CA ARG A 87 9.42 39.99 2.57
C ARG A 87 8.45 38.82 2.38
N GLN A 88 8.18 38.43 1.14
CA GLN A 88 7.35 37.29 0.80
C GLN A 88 7.90 35.98 1.40
N TYR A 89 9.22 35.84 1.46
CA TYR A 89 9.90 34.66 2.00
C TYR A 89 10.16 34.74 3.51
N GLY A 90 9.69 35.77 4.21
CA GLY A 90 9.82 35.92 5.68
C GLY A 90 11.15 36.53 6.16
N TYR A 91 11.96 37.08 5.24
CA TYR A 91 13.26 37.70 5.47
C TYR A 91 13.22 39.23 5.37
N GLY A 92 12.11 39.86 5.79
CA GLY A 92 11.93 41.32 5.72
C GLY A 92 12.92 42.16 6.53
N GLN A 93 13.76 41.55 7.37
CA GLN A 93 14.84 42.21 8.12
C GLN A 93 16.23 41.99 7.50
N LEU A 94 16.34 41.15 6.47
CA LEU A 94 17.60 40.86 5.79
C LEU A 94 18.12 42.13 5.10
N PRO A 95 19.34 42.62 5.40
CA PRO A 95 19.84 43.86 4.82
C PRO A 95 19.93 43.81 3.29
N ILE A 96 19.55 44.91 2.63
CA ILE A 96 19.75 45.14 1.20
C ILE A 96 20.75 46.29 1.04
N ALA A 97 21.69 46.12 0.11
CA ALA A 97 22.61 47.17 -0.33
C ALA A 97 22.52 47.40 -1.83
N THR A 98 22.97 48.57 -2.30
CA THR A 98 22.98 48.92 -3.72
C THR A 98 24.34 49.41 -4.17
N VAL A 99 24.66 49.14 -5.44
CA VAL A 99 25.77 49.78 -6.15
C VAL A 99 25.57 51.29 -6.21
N GLN A 100 26.69 52.02 -6.16
CA GLN A 100 26.74 53.47 -6.41
C GLN A 100 27.50 53.70 -7.71
N ASN A 101 26.94 54.43 -8.67
CA ASN A 101 27.55 54.64 -9.99
C ASN A 101 27.94 53.30 -10.63
N GLY A 102 26.98 52.37 -10.66
CA GLY A 102 27.11 51.05 -11.25
C GLY A 102 26.62 50.99 -12.69
N VAL A 103 26.74 49.80 -13.28
CA VAL A 103 26.22 49.53 -14.62
C VAL A 103 24.71 49.33 -14.57
N GLU A 104 23.98 49.89 -15.53
CA GLU A 104 22.52 49.75 -15.63
C GLU A 104 22.08 48.41 -16.21
N GLY A 105 22.91 47.71 -17.00
CA GLY A 105 22.60 46.39 -17.58
C GLY A 105 21.60 46.48 -18.74
N GLU A 106 20.61 45.58 -18.79
CA GLU A 106 19.49 45.71 -19.74
C GLU A 106 18.65 46.97 -19.45
N VAL A 107 18.09 47.57 -20.50
CA VAL A 107 17.20 48.73 -20.41
C VAL A 107 16.03 48.40 -19.48
N GLU A 108 15.75 49.28 -18.52
CA GLU A 108 14.76 49.10 -17.44
C GLU A 108 13.37 48.64 -17.94
N ALA A 109 12.95 49.04 -19.15
CA ALA A 109 11.69 48.62 -19.76
C ALA A 109 11.60 47.12 -20.08
N LYS A 110 12.74 46.42 -20.24
CA LYS A 110 12.80 44.98 -20.50
C LYS A 110 12.95 44.14 -19.22
N SER A 111 13.34 44.78 -18.11
CA SER A 111 13.55 44.13 -16.82
C SER A 111 12.28 43.45 -16.30
N PHE A 112 12.36 42.15 -15.97
CA PHE A 112 11.22 41.46 -15.35
C PHE A 112 10.87 42.08 -13.99
N ALA A 113 11.86 42.62 -13.27
CA ALA A 113 11.65 43.29 -11.99
C ALA A 113 10.76 44.52 -12.16
N ARG A 114 10.96 45.30 -13.25
CA ARG A 114 10.10 46.45 -13.57
C ARG A 114 8.69 46.00 -13.93
N LYS A 115 8.54 44.96 -14.75
CA LYS A 115 7.24 44.39 -15.12
C LYS A 115 6.44 43.93 -13.91
N VAL A 116 7.08 43.28 -12.95
CA VAL A 116 6.44 42.86 -11.68
C VAL A 116 6.00 44.06 -10.85
N MET A 117 6.84 45.10 -10.74
CA MET A 117 6.49 46.29 -9.97
C MET A 117 5.37 47.13 -10.60
N ASP A 118 5.19 47.03 -11.92
CA ASP A 118 4.08 47.65 -12.66
C ASP A 118 2.86 46.72 -12.82
N TYR A 119 2.94 45.47 -12.32
CA TYR A 119 1.90 44.46 -12.52
C TYR A 119 0.60 44.85 -11.84
N LYS A 120 -0.48 44.90 -12.63
CA LYS A 120 -1.82 45.25 -12.15
C LYS A 120 -2.77 44.07 -12.28
N GLU A 121 -3.51 43.81 -11.23
CA GLU A 121 -4.64 42.89 -11.21
C GLU A 121 -5.90 43.71 -10.86
N GLN A 122 -6.95 43.59 -11.67
CA GLN A 122 -8.19 44.39 -11.53
C GLN A 122 -7.95 45.92 -11.47
N GLY A 123 -6.94 46.41 -12.19
CA GLY A 123 -6.60 47.83 -12.26
C GLY A 123 -5.78 48.37 -11.09
N GLN A 124 -5.50 47.56 -10.06
CA GLN A 124 -4.67 47.93 -8.91
C GLN A 124 -3.30 47.26 -8.99
N LEU A 125 -2.26 47.95 -8.50
CA LEU A 125 -0.92 47.35 -8.38
C LEU A 125 -0.98 46.17 -7.41
N LEU A 126 -0.60 44.99 -7.88
CA LEU A 126 -0.63 43.77 -7.09
C LEU A 126 0.52 43.71 -6.08
N TYR A 127 1.69 44.23 -6.47
CA TYR A 127 2.89 44.19 -5.66
C TYR A 127 3.34 45.57 -5.22
N SER A 128 3.84 45.67 -3.99
CA SER A 128 4.39 46.91 -3.45
C SER A 128 5.73 46.65 -2.77
N SER A 129 6.62 47.63 -2.86
CA SER A 129 7.92 47.63 -2.20
C SER A 129 8.01 48.70 -1.13
N SER A 130 8.73 48.40 -0.05
CA SER A 130 9.08 49.37 1.00
C SER A 130 10.18 50.34 0.55
N ILE A 131 10.99 49.94 -0.45
CA ILE A 131 12.02 50.78 -1.05
C ILE A 131 11.36 51.67 -2.11
N LYS A 132 11.50 52.99 -1.93
CA LYS A 132 10.98 53.99 -2.87
C LYS A 132 12.10 54.72 -3.61
N ASN A 133 13.29 54.79 -3.03
CA ASN A 133 14.45 55.51 -3.57
C ASN A 133 15.76 54.80 -3.21
N TYR A 134 16.83 55.08 -3.95
CA TYR A 134 18.17 54.52 -3.68
C TYR A 134 18.72 54.86 -2.28
N ARG A 135 18.29 55.98 -1.68
CA ARG A 135 18.70 56.39 -0.32
C ARG A 135 18.10 55.52 0.79
N ASP A 136 17.09 54.70 0.48
CA ASP A 136 16.42 53.84 1.45
C ASP A 136 17.26 52.58 1.75
N VAL A 137 18.31 52.33 0.98
CA VAL A 137 19.25 51.22 1.14
C VAL A 137 20.69 51.70 1.30
N GLU A 138 21.51 50.88 1.93
CA GLU A 138 22.91 51.19 2.21
C GLU A 138 23.78 51.05 0.94
N ALA A 139 24.84 51.85 0.82
CA ALA A 139 25.83 51.68 -0.24
C ALA A 139 26.60 50.35 -0.08
N ALA A 140 26.78 49.61 -1.17
CA ALA A 140 27.36 48.27 -1.15
C ALA A 140 28.73 48.18 -0.46
N VAL A 141 29.64 49.14 -0.71
CA VAL A 141 30.97 49.16 -0.05
C VAL A 141 30.84 49.25 1.47
N HIS A 142 29.95 50.13 1.96
CA HIS A 142 29.70 50.31 3.38
C HIS A 142 29.08 49.04 4.00
N PHE A 143 28.11 48.44 3.31
CA PHE A 143 27.50 47.16 3.69
C PHE A 143 28.54 46.03 3.81
N TYR A 144 29.37 45.81 2.80
CA TYR A 144 30.39 44.76 2.81
C TYR A 144 31.40 44.98 3.93
N ARG A 145 31.88 46.22 4.13
CA ARG A 145 32.82 46.52 5.20
C ARG A 145 32.20 46.25 6.57
N ARG A 146 30.95 46.66 6.79
CA ARG A 146 30.18 46.41 8.02
C ARG A 146 29.96 44.92 8.30
N MET A 147 29.57 44.14 7.28
CA MET A 147 29.31 42.70 7.41
C MET A 147 30.60 41.91 7.64
N LEU A 148 31.64 42.14 6.84
CA LEU A 148 32.90 41.41 6.93
C LEU A 148 33.65 41.74 8.23
N ALA A 149 33.63 43.00 8.70
CA ALA A 149 34.26 43.38 9.96
C ALA A 149 33.72 42.57 11.16
N LYS A 150 32.40 42.29 11.16
CA LYS A 150 31.72 41.51 12.21
C LYS A 150 31.86 39.99 12.05
N ALA A 151 32.19 39.52 10.85
CA ALA A 151 32.27 38.08 10.58
C ALA A 151 33.51 37.44 11.21
N LYS A 152 33.44 36.12 11.42
CA LYS A 152 34.62 35.32 11.81
C LYS A 152 35.62 35.26 10.66
N ASP A 153 36.89 35.15 10.98
CA ASP A 153 37.94 34.99 9.98
C ASP A 153 37.68 33.72 9.14
N THR A 154 37.91 33.81 7.82
CA THR A 154 37.76 32.71 6.85
C THR A 154 36.39 32.01 6.90
N SER A 155 35.30 32.76 7.11
CA SER A 155 33.96 32.18 7.30
C SER A 155 32.94 32.56 6.23
N VAL A 156 33.02 33.76 5.65
CA VAL A 156 31.98 34.27 4.75
C VAL A 156 32.16 33.72 3.34
N VAL A 157 31.11 33.15 2.77
CA VAL A 157 31.05 32.84 1.35
C VAL A 157 30.33 33.98 0.64
N ILE A 158 30.95 34.53 -0.40
CA ILE A 158 30.30 35.52 -1.28
C ILE A 158 29.86 34.78 -2.53
N ILE A 159 28.57 34.90 -2.87
CA ILE A 159 27.99 34.36 -4.09
C ILE A 159 27.64 35.55 -4.97
N SER A 160 28.33 35.72 -6.09
CA SER A 160 28.17 36.85 -7.01
C SER A 160 27.66 36.34 -8.36
N VAL A 161 26.44 36.69 -8.73
CA VAL A 161 25.82 36.22 -9.96
C VAL A 161 25.55 37.32 -10.98
N GLY A 162 26.08 38.52 -10.73
CA GLY A 162 25.98 39.66 -11.65
C GLY A 162 27.28 40.43 -11.83
N PHE A 163 27.16 41.75 -12.03
CA PHE A 163 28.27 42.65 -12.35
C PHE A 163 29.29 42.81 -11.21
N SER A 164 30.55 43.07 -11.57
CA SER A 164 31.68 43.07 -10.61
C SER A 164 31.92 44.40 -9.88
N THR A 165 31.10 45.43 -10.11
CA THR A 165 31.35 46.81 -9.63
C THR A 165 31.52 46.89 -8.12
N ASN A 166 30.62 46.26 -7.36
CA ASN A 166 30.62 46.31 -5.89
C ASN A 166 31.87 45.65 -5.31
N LEU A 167 32.22 44.46 -5.80
CA LEU A 167 33.40 43.73 -5.36
C LEU A 167 34.70 44.46 -5.73
N ALA A 168 34.79 45.06 -6.91
CA ALA A 168 35.95 45.87 -7.30
C ALA A 168 36.13 47.10 -6.38
N LYS A 169 35.04 47.85 -6.13
CA LYS A 169 35.05 49.01 -5.22
C LYS A 169 35.32 48.61 -3.77
N LEU A 170 34.87 47.44 -3.34
CA LEU A 170 35.22 46.88 -2.03
C LEU A 170 36.73 46.68 -1.92
N LEU A 171 37.38 46.04 -2.90
CA LEU A 171 38.83 45.82 -2.88
C LEU A 171 39.63 47.14 -2.81
N GLU A 172 39.14 48.20 -3.44
CA GLU A 172 39.75 49.54 -3.43
C GLU A 172 39.51 50.34 -2.14
N SER A 173 38.52 49.94 -1.34
CA SER A 173 38.12 50.71 -0.17
C SER A 173 39.24 50.78 0.88
N LYS A 174 39.45 51.97 1.46
CA LYS A 174 40.38 52.20 2.56
C LYS A 174 39.73 51.87 3.91
N ALA A 175 40.53 51.86 4.98
CA ALA A 175 40.02 51.73 6.35
C ALA A 175 38.89 52.73 6.65
N ASP A 176 37.95 52.32 7.51
CA ASP A 176 36.77 53.11 7.88
C ASP A 176 36.37 52.88 9.35
N GLN A 177 35.19 53.38 9.73
CA GLN A 177 34.64 53.22 11.07
C GLN A 177 34.37 51.76 11.50
N TYR A 178 34.30 50.81 10.57
CA TYR A 178 34.03 49.40 10.88
C TYR A 178 35.28 48.55 11.02
N SER A 179 36.34 48.88 10.29
CA SER A 179 37.60 48.14 10.35
C SER A 179 38.79 49.01 9.97
N LYS A 180 39.89 48.82 10.73
CA LYS A 180 41.21 49.39 10.41
C LYS A 180 41.86 48.77 9.17
N LEU A 181 41.31 47.66 8.65
CA LEU A 181 41.78 47.00 7.43
C LEU A 181 41.22 47.70 6.18
N SER A 182 42.02 47.78 5.13
CA SER A 182 41.54 48.05 3.76
C SER A 182 40.57 46.95 3.32
N GLY A 183 39.75 47.21 2.31
CA GLY A 183 38.79 46.21 1.84
C GLY A 183 39.48 44.97 1.29
N LEU A 184 40.61 45.12 0.60
CA LEU A 184 41.45 43.99 0.17
C LEU A 184 41.90 43.11 1.35
N GLU A 185 42.42 43.73 2.43
CA GLU A 185 42.83 43.00 3.63
C GLU A 185 41.65 42.35 4.37
N LEU A 186 40.50 43.04 4.38
CA LEU A 186 39.28 42.54 5.00
C LEU A 186 38.74 41.32 4.25
N VAL A 187 38.68 41.36 2.92
CA VAL A 187 38.32 40.19 2.09
C VAL A 187 39.30 39.05 2.31
N LYS A 188 40.62 39.32 2.28
CA LYS A 188 41.67 38.31 2.53
C LYS A 188 41.49 37.60 3.86
N ARG A 189 41.07 38.33 4.90
CA ARG A 189 40.93 37.81 6.25
C ARG A 189 39.60 37.11 6.49
N LYS A 190 38.50 37.62 5.95
CA LYS A 190 37.13 37.25 6.36
C LYS A 190 36.45 36.28 5.39
N VAL A 191 36.74 36.41 4.10
CA VAL A 191 36.07 35.63 3.06
C VAL A 191 36.73 34.26 2.95
N LYS A 192 35.90 33.21 2.93
CA LYS A 192 36.31 31.83 2.73
C LYS A 192 36.62 31.57 1.26
N PHE A 193 35.67 31.91 0.38
CA PHE A 193 35.84 31.91 -1.07
C PHE A 193 34.74 32.75 -1.75
N LEU A 194 34.97 33.11 -3.00
CA LEU A 194 34.00 33.69 -3.92
C LEU A 194 33.46 32.59 -4.85
N SER A 195 32.14 32.41 -4.92
CA SER A 195 31.47 31.65 -5.97
C SER A 195 30.83 32.63 -6.92
N THR A 196 31.12 32.55 -8.22
CA THR A 196 30.65 33.53 -9.19
C THR A 196 30.10 32.88 -10.45
N MET A 197 28.96 33.35 -10.95
CA MET A 197 28.53 33.06 -12.32
C MET A 197 29.27 34.05 -13.22
N ALA A 198 30.22 33.55 -14.01
CA ALA A 198 31.01 34.38 -14.93
C ALA A 198 31.74 33.54 -15.96
N GLY A 199 32.11 34.14 -17.09
CA GLY A 199 33.00 33.51 -18.07
C GLY A 199 32.40 32.33 -18.84
N ASN A 200 33.06 31.99 -19.94
CA ASN A 200 32.68 30.92 -20.84
C ASN A 200 33.98 30.27 -21.35
N PHE A 201 34.09 28.95 -21.19
CA PHE A 201 35.27 28.18 -21.59
C PHE A 201 34.97 27.23 -22.75
N SER A 202 33.82 27.40 -23.40
CA SER A 202 33.42 26.63 -24.58
C SER A 202 34.16 27.06 -25.85
N HIS A 203 34.16 26.17 -26.85
CA HIS A 203 34.66 26.44 -28.19
C HIS A 203 33.50 26.53 -29.19
N PRO A 204 33.40 27.61 -30.01
CA PRO A 204 34.27 28.78 -30.06
C PRO A 204 34.15 29.67 -28.80
N ARG A 205 35.21 30.45 -28.51
CA ARG A 205 35.22 31.38 -27.36
C ARG A 205 34.08 32.39 -27.49
N GLN A 206 33.36 32.64 -26.40
CA GLN A 206 32.30 33.64 -26.33
C GLN A 206 32.55 34.63 -25.19
N LYS A 207 32.04 35.85 -25.35
CA LYS A 207 32.02 36.86 -24.29
C LYS A 207 30.84 36.55 -23.39
N GLU A 208 31.10 36.42 -22.10
CA GLU A 208 30.05 36.17 -21.11
C GLU A 208 29.47 37.50 -20.60
N PHE A 209 28.16 37.53 -20.37
CA PHE A 209 27.37 38.74 -20.14
C PHE A 209 27.82 39.52 -18.90
N ASN A 210 27.99 38.86 -17.76
CA ASN A 210 28.41 39.49 -16.51
C ASN A 210 29.82 40.05 -16.59
N VAL A 211 30.72 39.38 -17.32
CA VAL A 211 32.09 39.87 -17.57
C VAL A 211 32.10 41.10 -18.47
N ILE A 212 31.38 41.09 -19.60
CA ILE A 212 31.45 42.19 -20.57
C ILE A 212 30.69 43.43 -20.11
N SER A 213 29.64 43.25 -19.31
CA SER A 213 28.78 44.34 -18.83
C SER A 213 29.52 45.32 -17.91
N ASP A 214 30.50 44.85 -17.13
CA ASP A 214 31.45 45.70 -16.40
C ASP A 214 32.89 45.17 -16.54
N LEU A 215 33.40 45.23 -17.77
CA LEU A 215 34.73 44.72 -18.10
C LEU A 215 35.86 45.29 -17.20
N PRO A 216 35.93 46.60 -16.91
CA PRO A 216 36.95 47.13 -16.02
C PRO A 216 36.88 46.57 -14.60
N ALA A 217 35.69 46.45 -14.01
CA ALA A 217 35.54 45.90 -12.68
C ALA A 217 35.79 44.38 -12.64
N ALA A 218 35.32 43.64 -13.64
CA ALA A 218 35.55 42.20 -13.76
C ALA A 218 37.05 41.89 -13.83
N ARG A 219 37.80 42.61 -14.68
CA ARG A 219 39.26 42.52 -14.75
C ARG A 219 39.91 42.85 -13.41
N LYS A 220 39.46 43.89 -12.72
CA LYS A 220 40.03 44.28 -11.42
C LYS A 220 39.76 43.21 -10.35
N MET A 221 38.55 42.69 -10.28
CA MET A 221 38.13 41.65 -9.35
C MET A 221 38.94 40.36 -9.56
N PHE A 222 38.97 39.80 -10.78
CA PHE A 222 39.74 38.59 -11.06
C PHE A 222 41.25 38.76 -10.83
N ASN A 223 41.83 39.93 -11.10
CA ASN A 223 43.27 40.14 -10.91
C ASN A 223 43.68 40.31 -9.45
N HIS A 224 42.81 40.85 -8.58
CA HIS A 224 43.18 41.27 -7.23
C HIS A 224 42.46 40.52 -6.11
N TRP A 225 41.55 39.58 -6.42
CA TRP A 225 40.83 38.84 -5.39
C TRP A 225 41.79 38.01 -4.51
N PRO A 226 41.75 38.17 -3.18
CA PRO A 226 42.79 37.63 -2.31
C PRO A 226 42.49 36.22 -1.76
N THR A 227 41.35 35.60 -2.07
CA THR A 227 40.95 34.25 -1.62
C THR A 227 40.61 33.34 -2.82
N ALA A 228 40.08 32.13 -2.59
CA ALA A 228 39.72 31.24 -3.69
C ALA A 228 38.53 31.77 -4.50
N ILE A 229 38.57 31.60 -5.82
CA ILE A 229 37.46 31.89 -6.75
C ILE A 229 36.99 30.58 -7.38
N TYR A 230 35.67 30.36 -7.35
CA TYR A 230 34.99 29.30 -8.07
C TYR A 230 34.06 29.93 -9.11
N ILE A 231 34.34 29.69 -10.38
CA ILE A 231 33.48 30.11 -11.49
C ILE A 231 32.48 28.99 -11.83
N SER A 232 31.19 29.29 -11.83
CA SER A 232 30.19 28.52 -12.59
C SER A 232 30.07 29.17 -13.98
N PRO A 233 30.68 28.58 -15.02
CA PRO A 233 30.70 29.21 -16.34
C PRO A 233 29.36 29.06 -17.07
N PHE A 234 29.20 29.84 -18.14
CA PHE A 234 28.02 29.83 -19.00
C PHE A 234 27.54 28.42 -19.38
N GLU A 235 28.45 27.55 -19.83
CA GLU A 235 28.12 26.19 -20.26
C GLU A 235 27.58 25.28 -19.15
N VAL A 236 27.94 25.53 -17.88
CA VAL A 236 27.38 24.77 -16.75
C VAL A 236 25.92 25.15 -16.54
N GLY A 237 25.63 26.45 -16.50
CA GLY A 237 24.26 26.94 -16.37
C GLY A 237 23.34 26.58 -17.53
N ALA A 238 23.88 26.59 -18.75
CA ALA A 238 23.15 26.21 -19.96
C ALA A 238 22.85 24.71 -20.05
N SER A 239 23.59 23.86 -19.32
CA SER A 239 23.40 22.41 -19.38
C SER A 239 22.23 21.88 -18.53
N VAL A 240 21.71 22.69 -17.59
CA VAL A 240 20.63 22.30 -16.69
C VAL A 240 19.50 23.31 -16.77
N HIS A 241 18.27 22.81 -16.94
CA HIS A 241 17.10 23.65 -17.15
C HIS A 241 16.08 23.51 -16.02
N PHE A 242 15.64 24.63 -15.45
CA PHE A 242 14.52 24.70 -14.54
C PHE A 242 13.21 24.53 -15.32
N PRO A 243 12.33 23.59 -14.92
CA PRO A 243 11.19 23.21 -15.75
C PRO A 243 10.02 24.19 -15.66
N ALA A 244 9.39 24.47 -16.80
CA ALA A 244 8.17 25.28 -16.92
C ALA A 244 7.04 24.76 -16.00
N THR A 245 6.94 23.44 -15.87
CA THR A 245 5.90 22.76 -15.09
C THR A 245 5.93 23.14 -13.60
N ALA A 246 7.10 23.47 -13.04
CA ALA A 246 7.19 23.95 -11.66
C ALA A 246 6.55 25.35 -11.50
N ILE A 247 6.68 26.20 -12.53
CA ILE A 247 6.09 27.54 -12.57
C ILE A 247 4.57 27.46 -12.81
N GLU A 248 4.12 26.55 -13.67
CA GLU A 248 2.70 26.27 -13.89
C GLU A 248 2.01 25.77 -12.62
N ALA A 249 2.69 24.94 -11.83
CA ALA A 249 2.26 24.50 -10.50
C ALA A 249 2.36 25.60 -9.41
N ASN A 250 2.55 26.87 -9.80
CA ASN A 250 2.72 28.03 -8.92
C ASN A 250 3.80 27.84 -7.84
N LEU A 251 4.85 27.08 -8.16
CA LEU A 251 5.91 26.66 -7.23
C LEU A 251 5.36 26.01 -5.94
N GLY A 252 4.18 25.39 -5.99
CA GLY A 252 3.53 24.77 -4.83
C GLY A 252 2.87 25.73 -3.83
N TYR A 253 2.74 27.02 -4.16
CA TYR A 253 2.06 28.00 -3.29
C TYR A 253 0.57 28.17 -3.65
N SER A 254 -0.24 28.50 -2.65
CA SER A 254 -1.59 29.05 -2.86
C SER A 254 -1.52 30.57 -2.99
N GLY A 255 -2.12 31.14 -4.05
CA GLY A 255 -2.20 32.59 -4.28
C GLY A 255 -1.04 33.18 -5.08
N ASN A 256 -1.05 34.50 -5.26
CA ASN A 256 -0.11 35.21 -6.15
C ASN A 256 1.33 35.18 -5.62
N GLN A 257 2.26 34.71 -6.46
CA GLN A 257 3.69 34.64 -6.15
C GLN A 257 4.52 35.58 -7.04
N PRO A 258 5.27 36.56 -6.47
CA PRO A 258 6.08 37.50 -7.24
C PRO A 258 7.06 36.83 -8.20
N LEU A 259 7.67 35.71 -7.81
CA LEU A 259 8.61 34.96 -8.65
C LEU A 259 7.91 34.27 -9.82
N VAL A 260 6.69 33.76 -9.62
CA VAL A 260 5.89 33.16 -10.70
C VAL A 260 5.43 34.24 -11.68
N THR A 261 5.02 35.41 -11.18
CA THR A 261 4.74 36.56 -12.05
C THR A 261 5.99 36.99 -12.80
N ALA A 262 7.14 37.13 -12.14
CA ALA A 262 8.41 37.46 -12.78
C ALA A 262 8.74 36.50 -13.94
N TYR A 263 8.59 35.20 -13.72
CA TYR A 263 8.87 34.16 -14.72
C TYR A 263 7.92 34.24 -15.91
N LYS A 264 6.63 34.48 -15.67
CA LYS A 264 5.61 34.65 -16.72
C LYS A 264 5.79 35.95 -17.52
N GLU A 265 6.25 37.02 -16.87
CA GLU A 265 6.46 38.32 -17.50
C GLU A 265 7.81 38.43 -18.22
N TYR A 266 8.77 37.55 -17.89
CA TYR A 266 10.07 37.54 -18.53
C TYR A 266 9.98 37.07 -19.99
N ILE A 267 9.40 35.89 -20.22
CA ILE A 267 9.16 35.29 -21.54
C ILE A 267 7.77 34.63 -21.53
N THR A 268 7.10 34.60 -22.68
CA THR A 268 5.80 33.91 -22.84
C THR A 268 5.91 32.43 -22.50
N MET A 269 5.09 31.97 -21.54
CA MET A 269 5.01 30.56 -21.13
C MET A 269 4.38 29.66 -22.23
N PRO A 270 4.70 28.34 -22.24
CA PRO A 270 5.63 27.64 -21.36
C PRO A 270 7.07 27.63 -21.90
N TYR A 271 8.05 27.79 -21.02
CA TYR A 271 9.47 27.62 -21.36
C TYR A 271 10.27 27.16 -20.14
N ASN A 272 11.24 26.28 -20.37
CA ASN A 272 12.26 25.97 -19.36
C ASN A 272 13.32 27.07 -19.39
N ARG A 273 13.98 27.34 -18.26
CA ARG A 273 15.07 28.33 -18.18
C ARG A 273 16.38 27.68 -17.79
N GLU A 274 17.45 28.07 -18.45
CA GLU A 274 18.82 27.80 -18.04
C GLU A 274 19.08 28.26 -16.59
N THR A 275 20.06 27.67 -15.93
CA THR A 275 20.25 27.79 -14.48
C THR A 275 21.63 28.34 -14.11
N TRP A 276 22.05 29.39 -14.82
CA TRP A 276 23.35 30.03 -14.66
C TRP A 276 23.64 30.43 -13.22
N ASP A 277 22.68 31.06 -12.55
CA ASP A 277 22.89 31.56 -11.20
C ASP A 277 22.69 30.49 -10.13
N LEU A 278 21.70 29.60 -10.35
CA LEU A 278 21.38 28.52 -9.42
C LEU A 278 22.55 27.55 -9.26
N THR A 279 23.32 27.31 -10.32
CA THR A 279 24.50 26.41 -10.28
C THR A 279 25.61 26.98 -9.39
N SER A 280 25.86 28.30 -9.43
CA SER A 280 26.78 28.98 -8.51
C SER A 280 26.29 28.91 -7.06
N VAL A 281 24.99 29.13 -6.82
CA VAL A 281 24.39 28.98 -5.48
C VAL A 281 24.51 27.56 -4.95
N LEU A 282 24.18 26.56 -5.77
CA LEU A 282 24.24 25.15 -5.39
C LEU A 282 25.66 24.73 -5.03
N PHE A 283 26.65 25.10 -5.84
CA PHE A 283 28.04 24.79 -5.53
C PHE A 283 28.49 25.46 -4.22
N ALA A 284 28.16 26.74 -4.03
CA ALA A 284 28.58 27.49 -2.83
C ALA A 284 28.05 26.88 -1.53
N VAL A 285 26.79 26.40 -1.52
CA VAL A 285 26.13 25.88 -0.32
C VAL A 285 26.32 24.36 -0.16
N GLU A 286 26.34 23.61 -1.25
CA GLU A 286 26.38 22.13 -1.26
C GLU A 286 27.67 21.57 -1.88
N LYS A 287 28.80 22.29 -1.77
CA LYS A 287 30.10 21.85 -2.29
C LYS A 287 30.45 20.38 -1.95
N SER A 288 30.12 19.91 -0.75
CA SER A 288 30.41 18.53 -0.31
C SER A 288 29.52 17.45 -0.93
N ALA A 289 28.48 17.83 -1.70
CA ALA A 289 27.59 16.89 -2.38
C ALA A 289 28.13 16.47 -3.76
N HIS A 290 29.27 17.04 -4.19
CA HIS A 290 29.98 16.65 -5.42
C HIS A 290 29.13 16.67 -6.70
N TYR A 291 28.19 17.62 -6.82
CA TYR A 291 27.39 17.83 -8.02
C TYR A 291 28.22 18.24 -9.24
N PHE A 292 29.35 18.92 -9.01
CA PHE A 292 30.21 19.46 -10.05
C PHE A 292 31.63 18.98 -9.86
N LYS A 293 32.33 18.73 -10.97
CA LYS A 293 33.77 18.53 -10.98
C LYS A 293 34.45 19.90 -11.07
N GLU A 294 35.42 20.16 -10.19
CA GLU A 294 36.27 21.35 -10.23
C GLU A 294 37.44 21.15 -11.20
N SER A 295 37.87 22.21 -11.88
CA SER A 295 39.12 22.23 -12.64
C SER A 295 40.34 22.04 -11.73
N VAL A 296 41.51 21.81 -12.33
CA VAL A 296 42.79 21.95 -11.60
C VAL A 296 42.96 23.41 -11.13
N PRO A 297 43.82 23.70 -10.13
CA PRO A 297 44.09 25.07 -9.71
C PRO A 297 44.71 25.92 -10.82
N GLY A 298 44.30 27.18 -10.91
CA GLY A 298 44.87 28.11 -11.88
C GLY A 298 44.56 29.57 -11.62
N LYS A 299 44.50 30.34 -12.71
CA LYS A 299 44.22 31.76 -12.76
C LYS A 299 43.30 32.10 -13.93
N PHE A 300 42.34 32.98 -13.69
CA PHE A 300 41.46 33.53 -14.71
C PHE A 300 42.07 34.80 -15.29
N ILE A 301 42.05 34.93 -16.61
CA ILE A 301 42.49 36.11 -17.34
C ILE A 301 41.30 36.57 -18.18
N VAL A 302 40.82 37.79 -17.93
CA VAL A 302 39.85 38.45 -18.79
C VAL A 302 40.63 39.39 -19.71
N ASP A 303 40.60 39.13 -21.02
CA ASP A 303 41.32 39.95 -22.01
C ASP A 303 40.66 41.31 -22.25
N GLU A 304 41.28 42.17 -23.06
CA GLU A 304 40.80 43.54 -23.29
C GLU A 304 39.49 43.58 -24.09
N GLN A 305 39.15 42.46 -24.73
CA GLN A 305 37.94 42.29 -25.50
C GLN A 305 36.82 41.65 -24.67
N GLY A 306 37.11 41.22 -23.44
CA GLY A 306 36.18 40.64 -22.47
C GLY A 306 35.95 39.14 -22.60
N TYR A 307 36.83 38.42 -23.28
CA TYR A 307 36.80 36.96 -23.24
C TYR A 307 37.56 36.46 -22.01
N THR A 308 37.03 35.41 -21.40
CA THR A 308 37.68 34.75 -20.25
C THR A 308 38.60 33.63 -20.74
N GLN A 309 39.76 33.50 -20.10
CA GLN A 309 40.71 32.40 -20.29
C GLN A 309 41.08 31.81 -18.94
N PHE A 310 41.32 30.51 -18.91
CA PHE A 310 41.85 29.82 -17.76
C PHE A 310 43.29 29.37 -18.03
N LYS A 311 44.21 29.74 -17.13
CA LYS A 311 45.60 29.30 -17.16
C LYS A 311 45.88 28.45 -15.93
N GLU A 312 46.28 27.20 -16.13
CA GLU A 312 46.66 26.30 -15.05
C GLU A 312 47.90 26.82 -14.31
N GLU A 313 47.86 26.81 -12.98
CA GLU A 313 48.95 27.24 -12.10
C GLU A 313 48.91 26.40 -10.82
N HIS A 314 49.97 25.66 -10.51
CA HIS A 314 50.00 24.71 -9.38
C HIS A 314 49.69 25.35 -8.01
N LYS A 315 49.98 26.64 -7.83
CA LYS A 315 49.64 27.42 -6.61
C LYS A 315 48.51 28.42 -6.82
N GLY A 316 47.78 28.26 -7.93
CA GLY A 316 46.62 29.04 -8.30
C GLY A 316 45.48 28.86 -7.29
N ARG A 317 44.58 29.83 -7.24
CA ARG A 317 43.43 29.84 -6.33
C ARG A 317 42.09 29.95 -7.08
N HIS A 318 42.14 29.84 -8.39
CA HIS A 318 40.97 29.96 -9.25
C HIS A 318 40.62 28.57 -9.79
N TYR A 319 39.33 28.28 -9.79
CA TYR A 319 38.75 27.01 -10.21
C TYR A 319 37.48 27.30 -10.99
N PHE A 320 37.19 26.55 -12.05
CA PHE A 320 35.87 26.59 -12.69
C PHE A 320 35.19 25.22 -12.60
N LEU A 321 33.87 25.22 -12.68
CA LEU A 321 33.05 24.01 -12.67
C LEU A 321 32.93 23.46 -14.09
N HIS A 322 33.05 22.14 -14.23
CA HIS A 322 32.75 21.47 -15.49
C HIS A 322 31.24 21.21 -15.62
N ALA A 323 30.73 21.26 -16.87
CA ALA A 323 29.35 20.91 -17.17
C ALA A 323 29.05 19.47 -16.67
N PRO A 324 27.95 19.26 -15.93
CA PRO A 324 27.56 17.93 -15.48
C PRO A 324 27.19 17.04 -16.67
N GLY A 325 27.40 15.72 -16.52
CA GLY A 325 26.80 14.73 -17.41
C GLY A 325 25.29 14.65 -17.23
N GLU A 326 24.59 13.90 -18.09
CA GLU A 326 23.12 13.82 -18.11
C GLU A 326 22.50 13.37 -16.78
N SER A 327 23.11 12.38 -16.10
CA SER A 327 22.66 11.88 -14.80
C SER A 327 22.79 12.94 -13.71
N GLU A 328 23.95 13.59 -13.60
CA GLU A 328 24.22 14.67 -12.66
C GLU A 328 23.34 15.89 -12.95
N GLY A 329 23.15 16.25 -14.23
CA GLY A 329 22.26 17.32 -14.65
C GLY A 329 20.82 17.08 -14.22
N SER A 330 20.34 15.84 -14.31
CA SER A 330 19.01 15.46 -13.81
C SER A 330 18.91 15.56 -12.28
N LYS A 331 19.95 15.14 -11.55
CA LYS A 331 20.00 15.29 -10.07
C LYS A 331 19.99 16.76 -9.66
N ILE A 332 20.74 17.61 -10.38
CA ILE A 332 20.81 19.05 -10.15
C ILE A 332 19.45 19.70 -10.44
N LYS A 333 18.82 19.41 -11.59
CA LYS A 333 17.46 19.86 -11.93
C LYS A 333 16.46 19.52 -10.83
N ASN A 334 16.43 18.26 -10.40
CA ASN A 334 15.52 17.80 -9.36
C ASN A 334 15.81 18.48 -8.02
N ARG A 335 17.09 18.78 -7.72
CA ARG A 335 17.49 19.53 -6.53
C ARG A 335 16.96 20.97 -6.58
N PHE A 336 17.06 21.66 -7.72
CA PHE A 336 16.50 22.99 -7.91
C PHE A 336 14.99 23.01 -7.70
N VAL A 337 14.26 22.13 -8.39
CA VAL A 337 12.80 22.00 -8.27
C VAL A 337 12.39 21.75 -6.82
N LYS A 338 13.02 20.76 -6.16
CA LYS A 338 12.73 20.43 -4.76
C LYS A 338 12.94 21.61 -3.82
N LEU A 339 14.02 22.37 -4.01
CA LEU A 339 14.35 23.52 -3.17
C LEU A 339 13.35 24.65 -3.36
N ILE A 340 13.04 25.00 -4.61
CA ILE A 340 12.24 26.17 -4.93
C ILE A 340 10.74 25.90 -4.70
N MET A 341 10.24 24.68 -4.94
CA MET A 341 8.83 24.33 -4.77
C MET A 341 8.39 24.07 -3.32
N THR A 342 9.31 23.97 -2.35
CA THR A 342 8.91 23.68 -0.96
C THR A 342 8.41 24.95 -0.29
N ALA A 343 7.10 25.25 -0.31
CA ALA A 343 6.52 26.31 0.50
C ALA A 343 6.77 26.05 2.01
N LYS A 344 7.35 27.03 2.71
CA LYS A 344 7.28 27.09 4.16
C LYS A 344 5.85 27.50 4.49
N SER A 345 5.02 26.56 4.92
CA SER A 345 3.89 26.88 5.79
C SER A 345 4.46 27.67 6.95
N GLY A 346 4.02 28.93 7.13
CA GLY A 346 4.44 29.74 8.27
C GLY A 346 4.33 28.91 9.55
N SER A 347 5.42 28.86 10.30
CA SER A 347 5.53 28.16 11.57
C SER A 347 4.58 28.77 12.61
N THR A 348 3.34 28.33 12.59
CA THR A 348 2.79 27.70 13.78
C THR A 348 3.23 26.24 13.68
N GLU A 349 3.82 25.67 14.72
CA GLU A 349 3.97 24.20 14.77
C GLU A 349 2.60 23.61 14.41
N LEU A 350 2.53 22.87 13.30
CA LEU A 350 1.46 21.93 13.06
C LEU A 350 1.59 20.88 14.17
N LYS A 351 1.04 21.17 15.34
CA LYS A 351 0.93 20.22 16.45
C LYS A 351 -0.15 19.21 16.05
N SER A 352 0.23 18.24 15.22
CA SER A 352 -0.45 16.96 15.23
C SER A 352 0.21 16.07 16.27
N ASN A 353 -0.59 15.27 16.98
CA ASN A 353 -0.08 14.26 17.89
C ASN A 353 0.52 13.06 17.15
N ILE A 354 0.30 12.98 15.83
CA ILE A 354 0.90 11.98 14.94
C ILE A 354 2.23 12.52 14.42
N ASP A 355 3.28 11.70 14.51
CA ASP A 355 4.59 12.06 13.96
C ASP A 355 4.53 12.10 12.42
N VAL A 356 4.63 13.32 11.90
CA VAL A 356 4.65 13.62 10.46
C VAL A 356 5.88 12.99 9.78
N GLN A 357 7.02 12.85 10.47
CA GLN A 357 8.20 12.23 9.87
C GLN A 357 8.00 10.72 9.69
N GLY A 358 7.38 10.05 10.66
CA GLY A 358 6.93 8.67 10.55
C GLY A 358 5.95 8.45 9.38
N PHE A 359 5.06 9.41 9.12
CA PHE A 359 4.20 9.38 7.93
C PHE A 359 5.00 9.58 6.63
N LEU A 360 5.86 10.60 6.56
CA LEU A 360 6.62 10.89 5.34
C LEU A 360 7.56 9.74 4.96
N ASN A 361 8.14 9.06 5.96
CA ASN A 361 9.08 7.96 5.81
C ASN A 361 8.69 6.75 6.69
N PRO A 362 7.65 6.00 6.31
CA PRO A 362 7.20 4.85 7.09
C PRO A 362 8.29 3.79 7.20
N VAL A 363 8.43 3.22 8.39
CA VAL A 363 9.34 2.08 8.65
C VAL A 363 8.89 0.83 7.90
N LEU A 364 9.79 -0.16 7.77
CA LEU A 364 9.60 -1.31 6.88
C LEU A 364 8.39 -2.18 7.18
N LYS A 365 7.96 -2.26 8.46
CA LYS A 365 6.78 -3.04 8.84
C LYS A 365 5.49 -2.60 8.15
N TYR A 366 5.43 -1.33 7.70
CA TYR A 366 4.25 -0.78 7.01
C TYR A 366 4.32 -0.92 5.48
N ARG A 367 5.48 -1.29 4.92
CA ARG A 367 5.71 -1.33 3.47
C ARG A 367 5.39 -2.72 2.92
N PRO A 368 4.89 -2.83 1.67
CA PRO A 368 4.51 -4.13 1.11
C PRO A 368 5.72 -5.06 0.95
N LEU A 369 5.46 -6.37 0.88
CA LEU A 369 6.43 -7.37 0.48
C LEU A 369 6.29 -7.66 -1.02
N ARG A 370 7.40 -7.87 -1.74
CA ARG A 370 7.34 -8.33 -3.15
C ARG A 370 7.38 -9.86 -3.19
N ILE A 371 6.48 -10.50 -3.93
CA ILE A 371 6.52 -11.96 -4.12
C ILE A 371 7.51 -12.33 -5.24
N ILE A 372 8.61 -13.01 -4.91
CA ILE A 372 9.62 -13.42 -5.88
C ILE A 372 9.81 -14.93 -5.80
N HIS A 373 9.37 -15.61 -6.87
CA HIS A 373 9.69 -17.00 -7.13
C HIS A 373 10.96 -17.09 -7.95
N GLU A 374 11.90 -17.91 -7.47
CA GLU A 374 13.19 -18.16 -8.14
C GLU A 374 14.06 -16.90 -8.30
N HIS A 375 15.33 -17.10 -8.65
CA HIS A 375 16.28 -16.03 -8.98
C HIS A 375 16.43 -14.89 -7.94
N LEU A 376 16.13 -15.15 -6.67
CA LEU A 376 16.46 -14.21 -5.60
C LEU A 376 17.98 -14.13 -5.46
N ASP A 377 18.51 -12.91 -5.47
CA ASP A 377 19.90 -12.65 -5.17
C ASP A 377 20.07 -11.32 -4.43
N THR A 378 21.28 -11.11 -3.90
CA THR A 378 21.60 -9.89 -3.12
C THR A 378 21.46 -8.58 -3.91
N THR A 379 21.55 -8.61 -5.25
CA THR A 379 21.36 -7.44 -6.11
C THR A 379 19.88 -7.10 -6.19
N LEU A 380 19.03 -8.07 -6.51
CA LEU A 380 17.57 -7.88 -6.54
C LEU A 380 17.05 -7.46 -5.17
N ILE A 381 17.49 -8.09 -4.08
CA ILE A 381 17.09 -7.73 -2.71
C ILE A 381 17.43 -6.26 -2.41
N ARG A 382 18.64 -5.80 -2.78
CA ARG A 382 19.05 -4.41 -2.61
C ARG A 382 18.18 -3.46 -3.45
N ASN A 383 17.91 -3.82 -4.70
CA ASN A 383 17.07 -3.02 -5.58
C ASN A 383 15.65 -2.88 -5.02
N LEU A 384 15.03 -3.97 -4.55
CA LEU A 384 13.70 -3.93 -3.92
C LEU A 384 13.68 -3.00 -2.70
N LYS A 385 14.73 -3.02 -1.88
CA LYS A 385 14.89 -2.08 -0.76
C LYS A 385 14.95 -0.62 -1.23
N GLU A 386 15.71 -0.32 -2.28
CA GLU A 386 15.84 1.02 -2.85
C GLU A 386 14.53 1.51 -3.50
N LEU A 387 13.74 0.60 -4.04
CA LEU A 387 12.39 0.84 -4.57
C LEU A 387 11.34 1.04 -3.48
N GLY A 388 11.66 0.75 -2.21
CA GLY A 388 10.83 1.05 -1.05
C GLY A 388 10.01 -0.13 -0.51
N TYR A 389 10.28 -1.37 -0.95
CA TYR A 389 9.65 -2.56 -0.39
C TYR A 389 10.13 -2.83 1.05
N GLY A 390 9.24 -3.38 1.87
CA GLY A 390 9.49 -3.72 3.27
C GLY A 390 10.02 -5.14 3.48
N GLY A 391 9.92 -5.99 2.46
CA GLY A 391 10.29 -7.39 2.54
C GLY A 391 10.06 -8.14 1.23
N VAL A 392 10.25 -9.46 1.29
CA VAL A 392 10.08 -10.38 0.17
C VAL A 392 9.34 -11.63 0.64
N VAL A 393 8.37 -12.10 -0.15
CA VAL A 393 7.81 -13.45 -0.04
C VAL A 393 8.56 -14.33 -1.04
N THR A 394 9.18 -15.41 -0.59
CA THR A 394 10.04 -16.23 -1.47
C THR A 394 10.21 -17.66 -0.98
N ASN A 395 10.86 -18.50 -1.77
CA ASN A 395 11.09 -19.91 -1.51
C ASN A 395 12.48 -20.32 -1.99
N VAL A 396 12.95 -21.50 -1.53
CA VAL A 396 14.15 -22.12 -2.13
C VAL A 396 13.88 -22.41 -3.61
N SER A 397 14.91 -22.32 -4.45
CA SER A 397 14.81 -22.48 -5.92
C SER A 397 14.00 -23.71 -6.34
N TYR A 398 13.19 -23.57 -7.40
CA TYR A 398 12.41 -24.68 -7.96
C TYR A 398 13.27 -25.72 -8.70
N GLN A 399 14.47 -25.34 -9.15
CA GLN A 399 15.46 -26.29 -9.64
C GLN A 399 15.92 -27.16 -8.48
N ASP A 400 15.80 -28.49 -8.62
CA ASP A 400 16.13 -29.45 -7.55
C ASP A 400 15.46 -29.12 -6.19
N TYR A 401 14.23 -28.60 -6.26
CA TYR A 401 13.43 -28.09 -5.14
C TYR A 401 13.53 -28.97 -3.88
N LEU A 402 13.86 -28.36 -2.75
CA LEU A 402 14.05 -28.96 -1.41
C LEU A 402 15.17 -30.02 -1.30
N SER A 403 15.78 -30.45 -2.41
CA SER A 403 16.77 -31.55 -2.42
C SER A 403 18.23 -31.07 -2.56
N SER A 404 18.46 -29.92 -3.17
CA SER A 404 19.81 -29.39 -3.40
C SER A 404 20.37 -28.64 -2.19
N THR A 405 21.45 -29.18 -1.61
CA THR A 405 22.19 -28.50 -0.53
C THR A 405 22.70 -27.12 -0.95
N GLN A 406 23.19 -26.99 -2.19
CA GLN A 406 23.67 -25.72 -2.73
C GLN A 406 22.55 -24.66 -2.80
N ASN A 407 21.33 -25.07 -3.18
CA ASN A 407 20.20 -24.15 -3.24
C ASN A 407 19.77 -23.69 -1.84
N TRP A 408 19.83 -24.58 -0.84
CA TRP A 408 19.60 -24.22 0.55
C TRP A 408 20.65 -23.26 1.10
N GLU A 409 21.94 -23.49 0.82
CA GLU A 409 23.03 -22.60 1.21
C GLU A 409 22.87 -21.22 0.57
N LYS A 410 22.52 -21.17 -0.72
CA LYS A 410 22.26 -19.91 -1.43
C LYS A 410 21.06 -19.19 -0.83
N PHE A 411 19.93 -19.88 -0.64
CA PHE A 411 18.73 -19.31 -0.02
C PHE A 411 19.04 -18.73 1.36
N ARG A 412 19.73 -19.49 2.22
CA ARG A 412 20.18 -19.04 3.54
C ARG A 412 21.04 -17.77 3.44
N SER A 413 21.99 -17.73 2.51
CA SER A 413 22.84 -16.56 2.29
C SER A 413 22.03 -15.32 1.86
N ASP A 414 21.05 -15.48 0.97
CA ASP A 414 20.24 -14.36 0.48
C ASP A 414 19.32 -13.80 1.57
N ILE A 415 18.64 -14.68 2.33
CA ILE A 415 17.78 -14.22 3.43
C ILE A 415 18.60 -13.59 4.55
N ALA A 416 19.79 -14.12 4.86
CA ALA A 416 20.69 -13.54 5.86
C ALA A 416 21.12 -12.14 5.43
N TYR A 417 21.42 -11.95 4.14
CA TYR A 417 21.69 -10.63 3.59
C TYR A 417 20.47 -9.69 3.72
N ALA A 418 19.27 -10.14 3.35
CA ALA A 418 18.05 -9.34 3.46
C ALA A 418 17.77 -8.90 4.91
N ILE A 419 17.86 -9.83 5.85
CA ILE A 419 17.53 -9.61 7.26
C ILE A 419 18.67 -8.85 7.97
N ASP A 420 19.89 -9.40 7.99
CA ASP A 420 20.97 -8.89 8.84
C ASP A 420 21.62 -7.62 8.29
N LYS A 421 21.61 -7.42 6.96
CA LYS A 421 22.22 -6.23 6.34
C LYS A 421 21.23 -5.13 6.04
N LEU A 422 19.98 -5.47 5.71
CA LEU A 422 19.00 -4.49 5.23
C LEU A 422 17.76 -4.35 6.13
N GLY A 423 17.57 -5.26 7.10
CA GLY A 423 16.42 -5.27 8.01
C GLY A 423 15.09 -5.61 7.31
N LEU A 424 15.15 -6.25 6.13
CA LEU A 424 13.96 -6.64 5.38
C LEU A 424 13.25 -7.83 6.04
N ARG A 425 11.93 -7.86 5.85
CA ARG A 425 11.06 -8.94 6.31
C ARG A 425 11.01 -10.05 5.27
N ILE A 426 10.97 -11.31 5.70
CA ILE A 426 10.87 -12.47 4.82
C ILE A 426 9.64 -13.28 5.18
N TRP A 427 8.88 -13.65 4.16
CA TRP A 427 7.86 -14.68 4.26
C TRP A 427 8.29 -15.87 3.40
N ILE A 428 8.05 -17.08 3.90
CA ILE A 428 8.36 -18.31 3.18
C ILE A 428 7.12 -18.71 2.39
N TYR A 429 7.24 -18.74 1.07
CA TYR A 429 6.27 -19.39 0.21
C TYR A 429 6.46 -20.91 0.32
N ASP A 430 5.43 -21.63 0.78
CA ASP A 430 5.57 -22.99 1.29
C ASP A 430 5.55 -24.09 0.21
N GLU A 431 5.49 -23.70 -1.06
CA GLU A 431 5.22 -24.58 -2.19
C GLU A 431 6.15 -24.33 -3.40
N LYS A 432 6.25 -25.31 -4.32
CA LYS A 432 6.86 -25.18 -5.65
C LYS A 432 5.82 -24.68 -6.66
N GLY A 433 5.50 -23.38 -6.57
CA GLY A 433 4.41 -22.74 -7.31
C GLY A 433 3.04 -23.22 -6.84
N TYR A 434 2.00 -22.44 -6.97
CA TYR A 434 0.67 -22.83 -6.47
C TYR A 434 0.05 -24.03 -7.26
N PRO A 435 -0.98 -24.71 -6.74
CA PRO A 435 -1.56 -24.58 -5.40
C PRO A 435 -0.80 -25.39 -4.34
N SER A 436 -0.98 -25.01 -3.07
CA SER A 436 -0.21 -25.54 -1.94
C SER A 436 -0.68 -26.89 -1.43
N GLY A 437 0.26 -27.65 -0.87
CA GLY A 437 0.03 -28.94 -0.20
C GLY A 437 0.72 -30.12 -0.89
N ALA A 438 1.24 -29.94 -2.11
CA ALA A 438 1.87 -31.00 -2.89
C ALA A 438 3.40 -31.02 -2.76
N ALA A 439 4.03 -29.92 -2.33
CA ALA A 439 5.48 -29.71 -2.30
C ALA A 439 6.16 -30.02 -3.64
N GLY A 440 5.62 -29.49 -4.75
CA GLY A 440 6.06 -29.80 -6.10
C GLY A 440 5.89 -31.27 -6.44
N GLY A 441 4.82 -31.90 -5.93
CA GLY A 441 4.50 -33.32 -6.07
C GLY A 441 5.37 -34.27 -5.26
N ILE A 442 6.15 -33.78 -4.29
CA ILE A 442 6.95 -34.63 -3.39
C ILE A 442 6.06 -35.40 -2.42
N VAL A 443 4.98 -34.79 -1.91
CA VAL A 443 4.12 -35.42 -0.90
C VAL A 443 3.49 -36.72 -1.42
N LEU A 444 3.04 -36.72 -2.68
CA LEU A 444 2.37 -37.87 -3.29
C LEU A 444 3.34 -38.88 -3.94
N LYS A 445 4.65 -38.61 -3.94
CA LYS A 445 5.63 -39.44 -4.66
C LYS A 445 5.67 -40.87 -4.13
N ASP A 446 5.75 -41.03 -2.82
CA ASP A 446 5.85 -42.34 -2.16
C ASP A 446 4.50 -42.87 -1.66
N ASP A 447 3.48 -42.01 -1.59
CA ASP A 447 2.11 -42.37 -1.23
C ASP A 447 1.06 -41.71 -2.13
N PRO A 448 0.86 -42.22 -3.36
CA PRO A 448 -0.17 -41.71 -4.26
C PRO A 448 -1.60 -41.88 -3.73
N SER A 449 -1.82 -42.70 -2.70
CA SER A 449 -3.17 -42.92 -2.14
C SER A 449 -3.68 -41.70 -1.37
N ALA A 450 -2.78 -40.81 -0.95
CA ALA A 450 -3.09 -39.56 -0.25
C ALA A 450 -3.59 -38.43 -1.18
N GLN A 451 -3.77 -38.69 -2.48
CA GLN A 451 -4.27 -37.69 -3.43
C GLN A 451 -5.75 -37.35 -3.20
N ALA A 452 -6.18 -36.16 -3.62
CA ALA A 452 -7.58 -35.74 -3.55
C ALA A 452 -8.51 -36.75 -4.23
N LEU A 453 -9.61 -37.10 -3.55
CA LEU A 453 -10.60 -38.06 -4.03
C LEU A 453 -11.94 -37.38 -4.28
N GLY A 454 -12.65 -37.87 -5.30
CA GLY A 454 -13.99 -37.45 -5.64
C GLY A 454 -14.93 -38.64 -5.74
N LEU A 455 -16.19 -38.46 -5.32
CA LEU A 455 -17.26 -39.43 -5.52
C LEU A 455 -18.21 -38.92 -6.60
N SER A 456 -17.99 -39.41 -7.82
CA SER A 456 -18.76 -39.06 -9.01
C SER A 456 -20.13 -39.74 -9.02
N VAL A 457 -21.14 -39.03 -9.51
CA VAL A 457 -22.54 -39.48 -9.57
C VAL A 457 -23.03 -39.52 -11.00
N ILE A 458 -23.50 -40.70 -11.42
CA ILE A 458 -24.19 -40.89 -12.69
C ILE A 458 -25.69 -41.00 -12.41
N SER A 459 -26.46 -40.01 -12.87
CA SER A 459 -27.93 -39.98 -12.72
C SER A 459 -28.61 -40.40 -14.03
N LYS A 460 -29.59 -41.31 -13.94
CA LYS A 460 -30.40 -41.78 -15.07
C LYS A 460 -31.89 -41.78 -14.72
N LEU A 461 -32.72 -41.28 -15.62
CA LEU A 461 -34.15 -41.49 -15.59
C LEU A 461 -34.48 -42.78 -16.35
N VAL A 462 -35.31 -43.63 -15.76
CA VAL A 462 -35.67 -44.97 -16.27
C VAL A 462 -37.19 -45.07 -16.29
N ASN A 463 -37.77 -45.37 -17.45
CA ASN A 463 -39.21 -45.52 -17.55
C ASN A 463 -39.66 -46.80 -16.82
N LYS A 464 -40.92 -46.81 -16.35
CA LYS A 464 -41.50 -47.99 -15.72
C LYS A 464 -41.35 -49.24 -16.60
N GLY A 465 -40.89 -50.36 -16.02
CA GLY A 465 -40.67 -51.62 -16.74
C GLY A 465 -39.45 -51.67 -17.66
N GLU A 466 -38.71 -50.57 -17.83
CA GLU A 466 -37.50 -50.50 -18.66
C GLU A 466 -36.29 -51.16 -17.98
N GLN A 467 -35.37 -51.69 -18.79
CA GLN A 467 -34.08 -52.19 -18.32
C GLN A 467 -33.04 -51.08 -18.38
N LEU A 468 -32.33 -50.86 -17.27
CA LEU A 468 -31.17 -50.00 -17.18
C LEU A 468 -29.89 -50.83 -17.11
N ALA A 469 -28.90 -50.45 -17.92
CA ALA A 469 -27.53 -50.90 -17.76
C ALA A 469 -26.59 -49.70 -17.63
N ILE A 470 -25.75 -49.69 -16.59
CA ILE A 470 -24.67 -48.71 -16.42
C ILE A 470 -23.36 -49.49 -16.34
N ALA A 471 -22.49 -49.26 -17.32
CA ALA A 471 -21.13 -49.81 -17.31
C ALA A 471 -20.25 -49.04 -16.33
N PHE A 472 -19.31 -49.73 -15.68
CA PHE A 472 -18.31 -49.10 -14.84
C PHE A 472 -17.48 -48.10 -15.68
N PRO A 473 -17.45 -46.81 -15.32
CA PRO A 473 -16.87 -45.78 -16.18
C PRO A 473 -15.33 -45.82 -16.21
N HIS A 474 -14.77 -45.50 -17.38
CA HIS A 474 -13.33 -45.35 -17.57
C HIS A 474 -12.72 -44.34 -16.58
N GLY A 475 -11.50 -44.60 -16.12
CA GLY A 475 -10.74 -43.75 -15.19
C GLY A 475 -11.24 -43.71 -13.74
N HIS A 476 -12.35 -44.38 -13.42
CA HIS A 476 -12.84 -44.50 -12.04
C HIS A 476 -12.23 -45.73 -11.36
N THR A 477 -12.18 -45.71 -10.04
CA THR A 477 -11.37 -46.67 -9.24
C THR A 477 -12.20 -47.63 -8.43
N ARG A 478 -13.38 -47.22 -7.96
CA ARG A 478 -14.21 -48.05 -7.07
C ARG A 478 -15.70 -47.71 -7.19
N PHE A 479 -16.53 -48.76 -7.30
CA PHE A 479 -17.98 -48.63 -7.13
C PHE A 479 -18.32 -48.58 -5.63
N LEU A 480 -19.13 -47.59 -5.22
CA LEU A 480 -19.52 -47.41 -3.82
C LEU A 480 -20.98 -47.80 -3.57
N ALA A 481 -21.90 -47.25 -4.34
CA ALA A 481 -23.33 -47.43 -4.12
C ALA A 481 -24.15 -47.15 -5.39
N ALA A 482 -25.36 -47.72 -5.44
CA ALA A 482 -26.35 -47.34 -6.44
C ALA A 482 -27.74 -47.38 -5.79
N PHE A 483 -28.55 -46.36 -6.05
CA PHE A 483 -29.88 -46.22 -5.46
C PHE A 483 -30.91 -45.91 -6.56
N ALA A 484 -32.11 -46.47 -6.44
CA ALA A 484 -33.26 -46.09 -7.25
C ALA A 484 -34.39 -45.55 -6.38
N TYR A 485 -35.10 -44.54 -6.86
CA TYR A 485 -36.31 -44.00 -6.22
C TYR A 485 -37.28 -43.44 -7.27
N PRO A 486 -38.57 -43.30 -6.95
CA PRO A 486 -39.56 -42.76 -7.88
C PRO A 486 -39.25 -41.30 -8.28
N GLU A 487 -39.43 -40.96 -9.55
CA GLU A 487 -39.25 -39.59 -10.05
C GLU A 487 -40.21 -38.59 -9.38
N ALA A 488 -41.45 -39.01 -9.14
CA ALA A 488 -42.53 -38.15 -8.62
C ALA A 488 -42.44 -37.85 -7.11
N GLY A 489 -41.50 -38.47 -6.38
CA GLY A 489 -41.41 -38.31 -4.92
C GLY A 489 -40.06 -38.72 -4.38
N PHE A 490 -39.19 -37.74 -4.17
CA PHE A 490 -37.90 -37.95 -3.51
C PHE A 490 -38.07 -38.03 -1.99
N GLY A 491 -38.17 -39.25 -1.47
CA GLY A 491 -38.29 -39.56 -0.04
C GLY A 491 -37.77 -40.96 0.28
N THR A 492 -37.17 -41.14 1.44
CA THR A 492 -36.50 -42.39 1.86
C THR A 492 -37.42 -43.60 2.00
N SER A 493 -38.74 -43.40 2.06
CA SER A 493 -39.70 -44.49 2.15
C SER A 493 -39.70 -45.43 0.93
N GLU A 494 -39.17 -45.00 -0.22
CA GLU A 494 -39.14 -45.79 -1.46
C GLU A 494 -37.76 -45.93 -2.13
N ILE A 495 -36.66 -45.74 -1.40
CA ILE A 495 -35.30 -45.95 -1.94
C ILE A 495 -35.00 -47.45 -2.02
N ILE A 496 -34.61 -47.92 -3.21
CA ILE A 496 -34.12 -49.26 -3.46
C ILE A 496 -32.59 -49.23 -3.56
N ASP A 497 -31.91 -49.96 -2.67
CA ASP A 497 -30.47 -50.24 -2.79
C ASP A 497 -30.23 -51.21 -3.96
N LEU A 498 -29.48 -50.74 -4.96
CA LEU A 498 -29.20 -51.47 -6.17
C LEU A 498 -27.88 -52.26 -6.16
N ARG A 499 -27.11 -52.27 -5.06
CA ARG A 499 -25.79 -52.94 -5.03
C ARG A 499 -25.85 -54.42 -5.38
N LYS A 500 -26.92 -55.11 -4.99
CA LYS A 500 -27.14 -56.52 -5.33
C LYS A 500 -27.33 -56.79 -6.83
N TYR A 501 -27.54 -55.74 -7.63
CA TYR A 501 -27.67 -55.81 -9.09
C TYR A 501 -26.39 -55.40 -9.83
N THR A 502 -25.28 -55.25 -9.09
CA THR A 502 -23.96 -54.96 -9.66
C THR A 502 -23.09 -56.21 -9.70
N ASP A 503 -22.25 -56.34 -10.74
CA ASP A 503 -21.21 -57.36 -10.78
C ASP A 503 -19.96 -56.97 -9.95
N ALA A 504 -18.95 -57.84 -9.89
CA ALA A 504 -17.72 -57.59 -9.14
C ALA A 504 -16.92 -56.37 -9.64
N ARG A 505 -17.14 -55.92 -10.88
CA ARG A 505 -16.53 -54.70 -11.44
C ARG A 505 -17.40 -53.47 -11.20
N GLY A 506 -18.59 -53.63 -10.64
CA GLY A 506 -19.54 -52.55 -10.41
C GLY A 506 -20.48 -52.27 -11.58
N ASN A 507 -20.51 -53.08 -12.65
CA ASN A 507 -21.48 -52.86 -13.74
C ASN A 507 -22.90 -53.12 -13.22
N LEU A 508 -23.80 -52.15 -13.36
CA LEU A 508 -25.19 -52.26 -12.91
C LEU A 508 -26.10 -52.76 -14.02
N LYS A 509 -26.95 -53.75 -13.72
CA LYS A 509 -28.07 -54.16 -14.56
C LYS A 509 -29.34 -54.30 -13.74
N TRP A 510 -30.32 -53.42 -13.96
CA TRP A 510 -31.54 -53.37 -13.16
C TRP A 510 -32.78 -53.15 -14.03
N SER A 511 -33.94 -53.62 -13.58
CA SER A 511 -35.23 -53.40 -14.28
C SER A 511 -36.17 -52.61 -13.38
N ALA A 512 -36.68 -51.50 -13.89
CA ALA A 512 -37.61 -50.66 -13.16
C ALA A 512 -38.94 -51.42 -12.91
N PRO A 513 -39.51 -51.36 -11.70
CA PRO A 513 -40.81 -51.96 -11.40
C PRO A 513 -41.92 -51.50 -12.36
N LYS A 514 -42.73 -52.44 -12.88
CA LYS A 514 -43.79 -52.15 -13.87
C LYS A 514 -44.98 -51.34 -13.33
N GLY A 515 -45.23 -51.39 -12.01
CA GLY A 515 -46.42 -50.82 -11.37
C GLY A 515 -46.24 -49.47 -10.68
N LYS A 516 -45.02 -48.95 -10.62
CA LYS A 516 -44.71 -47.60 -10.10
C LYS A 516 -44.31 -46.71 -11.28
N GLY A 517 -44.38 -45.38 -11.14
CA GLY A 517 -44.03 -44.43 -12.20
C GLY A 517 -42.57 -44.53 -12.67
N ASN A 518 -42.06 -43.51 -13.35
CA ASN A 518 -40.65 -43.46 -13.73
C ASN A 518 -39.74 -43.46 -12.49
N TRP A 519 -38.51 -43.93 -12.66
CA TRP A 519 -37.52 -44.08 -11.62
C TRP A 519 -36.29 -43.25 -11.94
N LYS A 520 -35.72 -42.60 -10.93
CA LYS A 520 -34.38 -42.05 -11.01
C LYS A 520 -33.41 -43.04 -10.38
N VAL A 521 -32.28 -43.25 -11.04
CA VAL A 521 -31.16 -44.07 -10.56
C VAL A 521 -29.95 -43.18 -10.41
N GLN A 522 -29.32 -43.24 -9.24
CA GLN A 522 -28.06 -42.58 -8.94
C GLN A 522 -27.00 -43.64 -8.66
N TYR A 523 -25.91 -43.59 -9.40
CA TYR A 523 -24.81 -44.55 -9.35
C TYR A 523 -23.51 -43.84 -8.96
N PHE A 524 -22.92 -44.24 -7.84
CA PHE A 524 -21.82 -43.56 -7.16
C PHE A 524 -20.50 -44.33 -7.35
N VAL A 525 -19.49 -43.65 -7.90
CA VAL A 525 -18.16 -44.20 -8.18
C VAL A 525 -17.05 -43.23 -7.79
N GLN A 526 -16.01 -43.75 -7.15
CA GLN A 526 -14.86 -42.98 -6.69
C GLN A 526 -13.81 -42.84 -7.78
N LYS A 527 -13.16 -41.67 -7.85
CA LYS A 527 -11.98 -41.40 -8.68
C LYS A 527 -10.99 -40.46 -7.97
N PRO A 528 -9.71 -40.42 -8.38
CA PRO A 528 -8.87 -39.26 -8.13
C PRO A 528 -9.51 -37.99 -8.68
N PHE A 529 -9.61 -36.93 -7.89
CA PHE A 529 -10.25 -35.70 -8.32
C PHE A 529 -9.22 -34.77 -8.96
N TYR A 530 -8.81 -35.10 -10.19
CA TYR A 530 -7.69 -34.44 -10.88
C TYR A 530 -8.10 -33.79 -12.21
N GLU A 531 -8.55 -34.59 -13.17
CA GLU A 531 -8.82 -34.10 -14.53
C GLU A 531 -9.97 -33.10 -14.53
N ASN A 532 -9.81 -32.05 -15.33
CA ASN A 532 -10.75 -30.95 -15.45
C ASN A 532 -10.97 -30.15 -14.16
N THR A 533 -10.11 -30.25 -13.14
CA THR A 533 -10.25 -29.43 -11.92
C THR A 533 -9.27 -28.25 -11.92
N HIS A 534 -9.25 -27.46 -10.85
CA HIS A 534 -8.23 -26.44 -10.59
C HIS A 534 -6.81 -27.01 -10.73
N ALA A 535 -6.59 -28.27 -10.32
CA ALA A 535 -5.31 -28.95 -10.40
C ALA A 535 -4.76 -29.09 -11.84
N THR A 536 -5.62 -29.03 -12.87
CA THR A 536 -5.20 -29.02 -14.29
C THR A 536 -5.45 -27.68 -15.00
N HIS A 537 -6.16 -26.74 -14.36
CA HIS A 537 -6.58 -25.43 -14.92
C HIS A 537 -5.93 -24.22 -14.24
N ASN A 538 -4.81 -24.43 -13.55
CA ASN A 538 -4.00 -23.37 -12.93
C ASN A 538 -2.97 -22.77 -13.91
N TRP A 539 -2.21 -21.77 -13.45
CA TRP A 539 -1.26 -20.99 -14.26
C TRP A 539 0.17 -21.55 -14.21
N PHE A 540 0.43 -22.57 -13.39
CA PHE A 540 1.77 -23.07 -13.13
C PHE A 540 2.01 -24.47 -13.71
N GLU A 541 1.43 -25.51 -13.11
CA GLU A 541 1.71 -26.91 -13.46
C GLU A 541 0.50 -27.81 -13.20
N GLN A 542 0.17 -28.66 -14.16
CA GLN A 542 -0.80 -29.75 -14.02
C GLN A 542 -0.19 -30.84 -13.14
N ARG A 543 -0.68 -30.93 -11.91
CA ARG A 543 -0.24 -31.93 -10.93
C ARG A 543 -1.38 -32.35 -10.02
N LYS A 544 -1.30 -33.59 -9.52
CA LYS A 544 -2.25 -34.10 -8.53
C LYS A 544 -2.09 -33.38 -7.20
N MET A 545 -3.22 -33.05 -6.58
CA MET A 545 -3.28 -32.43 -5.26
C MET A 545 -3.48 -33.47 -4.16
N VAL A 546 -3.04 -33.14 -2.96
CA VAL A 546 -3.26 -33.93 -1.75
C VAL A 546 -4.71 -33.85 -1.28
N ASN A 547 -5.19 -34.86 -0.56
CA ASN A 547 -6.50 -34.84 0.06
C ASN A 547 -6.46 -34.05 1.38
N LEU A 548 -7.03 -32.84 1.37
CA LEU A 548 -7.07 -31.97 2.56
C LEU A 548 -7.95 -32.51 3.70
N LEU A 549 -8.76 -33.54 3.43
CA LEU A 549 -9.60 -34.21 4.44
C LEU A 549 -8.82 -35.27 5.25
N GLU A 550 -7.59 -35.59 4.85
CA GLU A 550 -6.79 -36.67 5.44
C GLU A 550 -5.54 -36.13 6.15
N LYS A 551 -5.46 -36.32 7.47
CA LYS A 551 -4.39 -35.79 8.33
C LYS A 551 -2.98 -36.21 7.89
N LYS A 552 -2.83 -37.41 7.32
CA LYS A 552 -1.53 -37.93 6.91
C LYS A 552 -0.90 -37.06 5.81
N ALA A 553 -1.70 -36.59 4.85
CA ALA A 553 -1.19 -35.85 3.70
C ALA A 553 -0.54 -34.52 4.14
N THR A 554 -1.20 -33.78 5.03
CA THR A 554 -0.65 -32.53 5.60
C THR A 554 0.55 -32.78 6.49
N ALA A 555 0.57 -33.88 7.27
CA ALA A 555 1.73 -34.23 8.08
C ALA A 555 2.97 -34.48 7.19
N ASP A 556 2.79 -35.16 6.06
CA ASP A 556 3.85 -35.37 5.08
C ASP A 556 4.25 -34.06 4.39
N PHE A 557 3.30 -33.17 4.06
CA PHE A 557 3.58 -31.81 3.56
C PHE A 557 4.45 -31.01 4.53
N ILE A 558 4.05 -30.88 5.80
CA ILE A 558 4.82 -30.18 6.85
C ILE A 558 6.22 -30.78 6.99
N LYS A 559 6.34 -32.11 6.95
CA LYS A 559 7.62 -32.81 7.07
C LYS A 559 8.59 -32.47 5.94
N VAL A 560 8.10 -32.39 4.70
CA VAL A 560 8.96 -32.15 3.52
C VAL A 560 9.19 -30.66 3.25
N THR A 561 8.28 -29.77 3.67
CA THR A 561 8.43 -28.32 3.48
C THR A 561 8.86 -27.60 4.76
N HIS A 562 7.93 -27.42 5.68
CA HIS A 562 8.07 -26.59 6.89
C HIS A 562 9.22 -27.03 7.79
N GLU A 563 9.37 -28.33 8.04
CA GLU A 563 10.49 -28.86 8.84
C GLU A 563 11.84 -28.71 8.12
N GLN A 564 11.88 -28.73 6.78
CA GLN A 564 13.12 -28.48 6.03
C GLN A 564 13.52 -27.00 6.10
N TYR A 565 12.58 -26.08 5.93
CA TYR A 565 12.84 -24.66 6.14
C TYR A 565 13.31 -24.39 7.58
N LYS A 566 12.68 -24.99 8.58
CA LYS A 566 13.13 -24.89 9.96
C LYS A 566 14.55 -25.44 10.15
N HIS A 567 14.87 -26.58 9.55
CA HIS A 567 16.20 -27.15 9.62
C HIS A 567 17.27 -26.22 9.05
N HIS A 568 17.01 -25.62 7.89
CA HIS A 568 18.00 -24.81 7.17
C HIS A 568 18.06 -23.34 7.59
N VAL A 569 16.95 -22.75 8.03
CA VAL A 569 16.83 -21.30 8.29
C VAL A 569 16.01 -20.96 9.54
N GLY A 570 15.68 -21.94 10.38
CA GLY A 570 14.84 -21.76 11.56
C GLY A 570 15.43 -20.85 12.63
N ASP A 571 16.73 -20.56 12.59
CA ASP A 571 17.37 -19.58 13.47
C ASP A 571 16.92 -18.12 13.20
N TYR A 572 16.36 -17.86 12.01
CA TYR A 572 15.76 -16.58 11.63
C TYR A 572 14.25 -16.47 11.89
N PHE A 573 13.61 -17.54 12.34
CA PHE A 573 12.17 -17.53 12.65
C PHE A 573 11.87 -16.59 13.82
N GLY A 574 10.93 -15.67 13.61
CA GLY A 574 10.63 -14.58 14.56
C GLY A 574 11.72 -13.51 14.66
N LYS A 575 12.78 -13.60 13.84
CA LYS A 575 13.93 -12.68 13.79
C LYS A 575 14.20 -12.17 12.37
N GLY A 576 13.15 -12.03 11.57
CA GLY A 576 13.21 -11.57 10.18
C GLY A 576 12.36 -12.42 9.25
N ILE A 577 12.24 -13.72 9.50
CA ILE A 577 11.19 -14.55 8.91
C ILE A 577 9.94 -14.43 9.78
N GLU A 578 8.86 -13.92 9.19
CA GLU A 578 7.64 -13.57 9.92
C GLU A 578 6.50 -14.58 9.72
N ALA A 579 6.37 -15.16 8.51
CA ALA A 579 5.26 -16.05 8.20
C ALA A 579 5.61 -17.08 7.12
N PHE A 580 4.81 -18.15 7.09
CA PHE A 580 4.63 -19.01 5.93
C PHE A 580 3.39 -18.54 5.14
N PHE A 581 3.48 -18.57 3.81
CA PHE A 581 2.44 -18.21 2.87
C PHE A 581 1.99 -19.47 2.13
N THR A 582 0.75 -19.86 2.37
CA THR A 582 0.07 -21.00 1.74
C THR A 582 -0.89 -20.47 0.67
N ASP A 583 -0.65 -20.83 -0.59
CA ASP A 583 -1.34 -20.31 -1.77
C ASP A 583 -2.41 -21.31 -2.29
N GLU A 584 -3.68 -20.89 -2.26
CA GLU A 584 -4.87 -21.57 -2.81
C GLU A 584 -5.01 -23.09 -2.57
N PRO A 585 -4.79 -23.62 -1.34
CA PRO A 585 -5.19 -25.00 -1.05
C PRO A 585 -6.72 -25.11 -1.15
N SER A 586 -7.23 -26.14 -1.84
CA SER A 586 -8.68 -26.34 -1.95
C SER A 586 -9.08 -27.82 -2.02
N LEU A 587 -10.37 -28.06 -1.77
CA LEU A 587 -11.01 -29.38 -1.92
C LEU A 587 -11.24 -29.81 -3.38
N VAL A 588 -10.86 -28.97 -4.37
CA VAL A 588 -11.02 -29.19 -5.82
C VAL A 588 -12.46 -29.56 -6.26
N GLY A 589 -13.49 -29.11 -5.53
CA GLY A 589 -14.86 -29.64 -5.59
C GLY A 589 -15.71 -29.34 -6.82
N ALA A 590 -15.13 -28.91 -7.93
CA ALA A 590 -15.84 -28.70 -9.18
C ALA A 590 -14.89 -28.85 -10.38
N HIS A 591 -15.46 -29.19 -11.53
CA HIS A 591 -14.72 -29.16 -12.80
C HIS A 591 -14.68 -27.73 -13.37
N PHE A 592 -13.75 -27.47 -14.29
CA PHE A 592 -13.51 -26.23 -15.03
C PHE A 592 -13.85 -26.47 -16.51
N LEU A 593 -14.98 -27.12 -16.78
CA LEU A 593 -15.40 -27.46 -18.14
C LEU A 593 -15.68 -26.19 -18.94
N ASN A 594 -15.29 -26.20 -20.21
CA ASN A 594 -15.41 -25.07 -21.16
C ASN A 594 -14.62 -23.81 -20.77
N ASN A 595 -13.87 -23.85 -19.67
CA ASN A 595 -12.93 -22.80 -19.30
C ASN A 595 -11.53 -23.24 -19.71
N LYS A 596 -10.88 -22.48 -20.59
CA LYS A 596 -9.48 -22.74 -20.89
C LYS A 596 -8.62 -22.27 -19.72
N PRO A 597 -7.53 -23.00 -19.42
CA PRO A 597 -6.49 -22.47 -18.56
C PRO A 597 -6.06 -21.08 -19.07
N PRO A 598 -5.87 -20.11 -18.18
CA PRO A 598 -5.54 -18.72 -18.56
C PRO A 598 -4.15 -18.61 -19.20
N VAL A 599 -3.27 -19.57 -18.94
CA VAL A 599 -2.03 -19.84 -19.67
C VAL A 599 -1.90 -21.34 -19.91
N THR A 600 -1.01 -21.79 -20.80
CA THR A 600 -0.71 -23.23 -20.92
C THR A 600 0.17 -23.66 -19.74
N PRO A 601 -0.35 -24.42 -18.75
CA PRO A 601 0.47 -24.86 -17.62
C PRO A 601 1.52 -25.89 -18.06
N GLY A 602 2.59 -26.00 -17.29
CA GLY A 602 3.50 -27.15 -17.38
C GLY A 602 2.75 -28.45 -17.07
N VAL A 603 3.28 -29.61 -17.46
CA VAL A 603 2.64 -30.90 -17.21
C VAL A 603 3.57 -31.77 -16.38
N ARG A 604 3.17 -32.08 -15.14
CA ARG A 604 3.86 -33.05 -14.29
C ARG A 604 3.17 -34.40 -14.34
N ASP A 605 1.88 -34.40 -14.01
CA ASP A 605 1.04 -35.59 -14.03
C ASP A 605 0.17 -35.53 -15.28
N GLN A 606 0.42 -36.37 -16.28
CA GLN A 606 -0.31 -36.31 -17.55
C GLN A 606 -1.82 -36.54 -17.32
N PRO A 607 -2.71 -35.55 -17.59
CA PRO A 607 -4.15 -35.76 -17.47
C PRO A 607 -4.69 -36.63 -18.62
N ASP A 608 -5.66 -37.50 -18.31
CA ASP A 608 -6.45 -38.23 -19.31
C ASP A 608 -7.82 -37.56 -19.48
N PHE A 609 -7.92 -36.64 -20.43
CA PHE A 609 -9.16 -35.92 -20.72
C PHE A 609 -10.26 -36.79 -21.38
N ASN A 610 -10.02 -38.08 -21.62
CA ASN A 610 -11.07 -39.02 -22.02
C ASN A 610 -11.88 -39.54 -20.83
N ILE A 611 -11.41 -39.29 -19.60
CA ILE A 611 -12.18 -39.64 -18.40
C ILE A 611 -13.45 -38.78 -18.36
N PRO A 612 -14.65 -39.39 -18.32
CA PRO A 612 -15.89 -38.64 -18.35
C PRO A 612 -16.05 -37.76 -17.11
N ALA A 613 -16.42 -36.49 -17.33
CA ALA A 613 -16.77 -35.57 -16.25
C ALA A 613 -18.22 -35.79 -15.80
N PHE A 614 -18.39 -36.14 -14.54
CA PHE A 614 -19.67 -36.24 -13.85
C PHE A 614 -19.70 -35.28 -12.67
N PRO A 615 -20.89 -34.84 -12.19
CA PRO A 615 -21.01 -34.18 -10.89
C PRO A 615 -20.31 -35.03 -9.83
N THR A 616 -19.43 -34.42 -9.04
CA THR A 616 -18.52 -35.14 -8.14
C THR A 616 -18.47 -34.48 -6.78
N LEU A 617 -18.72 -35.26 -5.73
CA LEU A 617 -18.60 -34.84 -4.33
C LEU A 617 -17.14 -34.88 -3.87
N ASN A 618 -16.71 -33.94 -3.03
CA ASN A 618 -15.44 -34.06 -2.31
C ASN A 618 -15.45 -35.32 -1.43
N TRP A 619 -14.38 -36.10 -1.44
CA TRP A 619 -14.40 -37.41 -0.80
C TRP A 619 -13.10 -37.73 -0.07
N SER A 620 -13.20 -38.61 0.92
CA SER A 620 -12.06 -39.24 1.58
C SER A 620 -12.43 -40.67 2.00
N GLU A 621 -11.43 -41.51 2.25
CA GLU A 621 -11.67 -42.88 2.72
C GLU A 621 -12.26 -42.89 4.14
N SER A 622 -11.91 -41.88 4.95
CA SER A 622 -12.40 -41.73 6.33
C SER A 622 -13.77 -41.05 6.45
N LEU A 623 -14.27 -40.40 5.39
CA LEU A 623 -15.41 -39.47 5.48
C LEU A 623 -16.68 -40.10 6.07
N LEU A 624 -17.07 -41.30 5.64
CA LEU A 624 -18.28 -41.96 6.17
C LEU A 624 -18.16 -42.26 7.68
N THR A 625 -16.96 -42.64 8.13
CA THR A 625 -16.69 -42.95 9.54
C THR A 625 -16.72 -41.67 10.37
N GLU A 626 -16.03 -40.62 9.91
CA GLU A 626 -15.99 -39.33 10.60
C GLU A 626 -17.36 -38.65 10.63
N PHE A 627 -18.10 -38.71 9.52
CA PHE A 627 -19.48 -38.22 9.46
C PHE A 627 -20.35 -38.90 10.53
N LYS A 628 -20.36 -40.24 10.58
CA LYS A 628 -21.16 -40.97 11.55
C LYS A 628 -20.76 -40.64 12.98
N ARG A 629 -19.46 -40.52 13.25
CA ARG A 629 -18.92 -40.14 14.57
C ARG A 629 -19.38 -38.74 15.01
N ARG A 630 -19.41 -37.78 14.07
CA ARG A 630 -19.69 -36.37 14.35
C ARG A 630 -21.17 -36.00 14.32
N ARG A 631 -21.95 -36.64 13.45
CA ARG A 631 -23.36 -36.28 13.18
C ARG A 631 -24.36 -37.29 13.76
N GLY A 632 -23.89 -38.46 14.18
CA GLY A 632 -24.71 -39.45 14.88
C GLY A 632 -25.57 -40.34 13.99
N TYR A 633 -25.48 -40.23 12.66
CA TYR A 633 -26.18 -41.12 11.72
C TYR A 633 -25.32 -41.48 10.50
N ASP A 634 -25.74 -42.50 9.77
CA ASP A 634 -25.02 -43.01 8.61
C ASP A 634 -25.33 -42.22 7.34
N LEU A 635 -24.31 -41.60 6.74
CA LEU A 635 -24.42 -40.88 5.46
C LEU A 635 -24.67 -41.83 4.28
N PHE A 636 -24.21 -43.08 4.34
CA PHE A 636 -24.21 -43.99 3.19
C PHE A 636 -25.61 -44.16 2.58
N ASN A 637 -26.61 -44.43 3.41
CA ASN A 637 -28.00 -44.60 2.97
C ASN A 637 -28.71 -43.28 2.63
N LYS A 638 -28.03 -42.16 2.82
CA LYS A 638 -28.54 -40.80 2.59
C LYS A 638 -27.78 -40.07 1.48
N LEU A 639 -26.81 -40.71 0.81
CA LEU A 639 -26.10 -40.15 -0.34
C LEU A 639 -27.02 -39.52 -1.40
N PRO A 640 -28.22 -40.07 -1.69
CA PRO A 640 -29.11 -39.42 -2.65
C PRO A 640 -29.51 -37.98 -2.31
N TYR A 641 -29.58 -37.64 -1.02
CA TYR A 641 -29.95 -36.30 -0.57
C TYR A 641 -28.89 -35.23 -0.86
N LEU A 642 -27.65 -35.64 -1.14
CA LEU A 642 -26.59 -34.72 -1.58
C LEU A 642 -26.74 -34.33 -3.06
N VAL A 643 -27.45 -35.14 -3.84
CA VAL A 643 -27.60 -34.94 -5.30
C VAL A 643 -28.87 -34.17 -5.62
N GLU A 644 -29.98 -34.42 -4.92
CA GLU A 644 -31.25 -33.71 -5.12
C GLU A 644 -32.12 -33.67 -3.85
N GLY A 645 -33.29 -33.01 -3.95
CA GLY A 645 -34.30 -32.97 -2.89
C GLY A 645 -34.42 -31.63 -2.16
N GLN A 646 -35.64 -31.32 -1.71
CA GLN A 646 -36.01 -30.07 -1.03
C GLN A 646 -36.74 -30.30 0.31
N SER A 647 -36.62 -31.51 0.88
CA SER A 647 -37.20 -31.82 2.19
C SER A 647 -36.27 -31.42 3.33
N ALA A 648 -36.79 -31.33 4.56
CA ALA A 648 -36.00 -31.14 5.79
C ALA A 648 -34.79 -32.08 5.86
N THR A 649 -35.03 -33.38 5.60
CA THR A 649 -33.96 -34.38 5.54
C THR A 649 -32.90 -34.04 4.48
N ALA A 650 -33.29 -33.53 3.31
CA ALA A 650 -32.35 -33.15 2.27
C ALA A 650 -31.45 -31.99 2.72
N PHE A 651 -32.07 -30.94 3.29
CA PHE A 651 -31.35 -29.79 3.83
C PHE A 651 -30.40 -30.19 4.95
N LYS A 652 -30.86 -30.98 5.92
CA LYS A 652 -30.04 -31.47 7.04
C LYS A 652 -28.84 -32.28 6.58
N VAL A 653 -29.04 -33.21 5.64
CA VAL A 653 -27.96 -34.05 5.13
C VAL A 653 -26.89 -33.22 4.43
N ARG A 654 -27.28 -32.21 3.64
CA ARG A 654 -26.31 -31.30 2.99
C ARG A 654 -25.59 -30.40 3.98
N ILE A 655 -26.31 -29.79 4.93
CA ILE A 655 -25.71 -29.02 6.03
C ILE A 655 -24.66 -29.86 6.76
N ASP A 656 -25.02 -31.06 7.20
CA ASP A 656 -24.12 -31.93 7.97
C ASP A 656 -22.92 -32.40 7.16
N TYR A 657 -23.10 -32.65 5.87
CA TYR A 657 -22.04 -33.08 4.97
C TYR A 657 -21.00 -31.97 4.80
N TYR A 658 -21.42 -30.77 4.41
CA TYR A 658 -20.50 -29.64 4.25
C TYR A 658 -19.90 -29.19 5.58
N GLN A 659 -20.65 -29.27 6.68
CA GLN A 659 -20.10 -29.03 8.01
C GLN A 659 -19.02 -30.07 8.36
N THR A 660 -19.21 -31.35 8.00
CA THR A 660 -18.18 -32.38 8.23
C THR A 660 -16.93 -32.13 7.39
N LEU A 661 -17.09 -31.74 6.11
CA LEU A 661 -15.96 -31.36 5.25
C LEU A 661 -15.19 -30.18 5.84
N MET A 662 -15.89 -29.11 6.22
CA MET A 662 -15.30 -27.94 6.87
C MET A 662 -14.50 -28.33 8.12
N GLU A 663 -15.09 -29.10 9.04
CA GLU A 663 -14.41 -29.55 10.26
C GLU A 663 -13.14 -30.35 9.93
N LEU A 664 -13.19 -31.21 8.91
CA LEU A 664 -12.03 -32.01 8.49
C LEU A 664 -10.94 -31.16 7.86
N VAL A 665 -11.26 -30.21 6.96
CA VAL A 665 -10.23 -29.34 6.36
C VAL A 665 -9.56 -28.46 7.43
N ALA A 666 -10.34 -27.89 8.36
CA ALA A 666 -9.81 -27.13 9.48
C ALA A 666 -8.85 -27.97 10.34
N GLU A 667 -9.27 -29.19 10.72
CA GLU A 667 -8.50 -30.07 11.60
C GLU A 667 -7.30 -30.75 10.92
N CYS A 668 -7.43 -31.14 9.66
CA CYS A 668 -6.42 -31.91 8.93
C CYS A 668 -5.39 -31.02 8.24
N TYR A 669 -5.78 -29.83 7.75
CA TYR A 669 -4.89 -28.96 6.98
C TYR A 669 -4.48 -27.69 7.74
N PHE A 670 -5.41 -26.79 8.03
CA PHE A 670 -5.06 -25.45 8.54
C PHE A 670 -4.55 -25.46 9.98
N LYS A 671 -5.19 -26.20 10.88
CA LYS A 671 -4.78 -26.27 12.28
C LYS A 671 -3.36 -26.83 12.47
N PRO A 672 -2.92 -27.91 11.80
CA PRO A 672 -1.54 -28.35 11.88
C PRO A 672 -0.51 -27.32 11.41
N LEU A 673 -0.83 -26.54 10.37
CA LEU A 673 0.02 -25.43 9.90
C LEU A 673 0.08 -24.30 10.95
N GLU A 674 -1.07 -23.94 11.52
CA GLU A 674 -1.17 -22.99 12.64
C GLU A 674 -0.29 -23.42 13.82
N GLU A 675 -0.42 -24.68 14.24
CA GLU A 675 0.32 -25.27 15.36
C GLU A 675 1.83 -25.31 15.10
N PHE A 676 2.25 -25.67 13.89
CA PHE A 676 3.65 -25.60 13.49
C PHE A 676 4.16 -24.16 13.57
N ALA A 677 3.44 -23.21 12.97
CA ALA A 677 3.86 -21.82 12.92
C ALA A 677 3.98 -21.22 14.34
N ALA A 678 2.97 -21.41 15.18
CA ALA A 678 2.94 -20.95 16.57
C ALA A 678 4.11 -21.52 17.39
N LYS A 679 4.39 -22.82 17.25
CA LYS A 679 5.50 -23.49 17.96
C LYS A 679 6.86 -22.93 17.58
N ASN A 680 6.99 -22.36 16.39
CA ASN A 680 8.26 -21.88 15.87
C ASN A 680 8.33 -20.34 15.74
N ASN A 681 7.43 -19.59 16.38
CA ASN A 681 7.40 -18.11 16.40
C ASN A 681 7.32 -17.45 15.01
N VAL A 682 6.57 -18.06 14.10
CA VAL A 682 6.16 -17.49 12.82
C VAL A 682 4.63 -17.55 12.70
N ALA A 683 4.05 -16.82 11.76
CA ALA A 683 2.63 -16.91 11.45
C ALA A 683 2.37 -17.91 10.32
N SER A 684 1.24 -18.63 10.40
CA SER A 684 0.59 -19.25 9.25
C SER A 684 -0.29 -18.20 8.59
N SER A 685 -0.14 -18.06 7.28
CA SER A 685 -0.88 -17.11 6.44
C SER A 685 -1.02 -17.68 5.02
N GLY A 686 -1.70 -16.96 4.15
CA GLY A 686 -2.11 -17.45 2.84
C GLY A 686 -3.50 -16.97 2.46
N HIS A 687 -4.09 -17.55 1.43
CA HIS A 687 -5.50 -17.35 1.05
C HIS A 687 -6.05 -18.63 0.41
N LEU A 688 -7.36 -18.67 0.20
CA LEU A 688 -8.07 -19.79 -0.41
C LEU A 688 -8.50 -19.46 -1.85
N LEU A 689 -9.10 -20.43 -2.52
CA LEU A 689 -9.50 -20.35 -3.93
C LEU A 689 -10.96 -19.89 -4.07
N LEU A 690 -11.22 -18.86 -4.89
CA LEU A 690 -12.57 -18.38 -5.25
C LEU A 690 -13.42 -17.91 -4.06
N GLU A 691 -12.81 -17.08 -3.20
CA GLU A 691 -13.40 -16.57 -1.95
C GLU A 691 -14.50 -15.51 -2.17
N GLU A 692 -14.63 -14.94 -3.38
CA GLU A 692 -15.46 -13.77 -3.65
C GLU A 692 -16.97 -14.04 -3.57
N ASP A 693 -17.39 -15.28 -3.84
CA ASP A 693 -18.80 -15.65 -3.92
C ASP A 693 -19.14 -16.82 -2.99
N LEU A 694 -20.09 -16.60 -2.09
CA LEU A 694 -20.47 -17.55 -1.04
C LEU A 694 -20.91 -18.92 -1.55
N PHE A 695 -21.45 -19.01 -2.77
CA PHE A 695 -21.89 -20.29 -3.34
C PHE A 695 -20.72 -21.22 -3.72
N TYR A 696 -19.50 -20.70 -3.85
CA TYR A 696 -18.29 -21.51 -4.05
C TYR A 696 -17.78 -22.12 -2.74
N HIS A 697 -17.99 -21.46 -1.61
CA HIS A 697 -17.38 -21.86 -0.35
C HIS A 697 -17.62 -23.34 0.01
N PRO A 698 -18.83 -23.92 -0.13
CA PRO A 698 -19.08 -25.30 0.25
C PRO A 698 -18.21 -26.33 -0.48
N VAL A 699 -17.88 -26.08 -1.76
CA VAL A 699 -17.19 -27.06 -2.61
C VAL A 699 -15.67 -26.92 -2.60
N PHE A 700 -15.15 -25.75 -2.21
CA PHE A 700 -13.70 -25.49 -2.16
C PHE A 700 -13.12 -25.48 -0.75
N GLU A 701 -13.85 -25.03 0.27
CA GLU A 701 -13.34 -24.90 1.65
C GLU A 701 -14.34 -25.23 2.78
N GLY A 702 -15.62 -25.43 2.45
CA GLY A 702 -16.71 -25.60 3.41
C GLY A 702 -17.18 -24.29 4.04
N SER A 703 -16.33 -23.62 4.83
CA SER A 703 -16.58 -22.31 5.46
C SER A 703 -15.30 -21.49 5.53
N LEU A 704 -15.31 -20.33 4.87
CA LEU A 704 -14.17 -19.43 4.80
C LEU A 704 -13.75 -18.92 6.20
N MET A 705 -14.71 -18.53 7.04
CA MET A 705 -14.43 -18.05 8.40
C MET A 705 -13.74 -19.09 9.28
N GLU A 706 -14.12 -20.36 9.14
CA GLU A 706 -13.51 -21.44 9.92
C GLU A 706 -12.07 -21.70 9.48
N MET A 707 -11.75 -21.55 8.19
CA MET A 707 -10.37 -21.68 7.71
C MET A 707 -9.50 -20.52 8.21
N TYR A 708 -9.97 -19.27 8.08
CA TYR A 708 -9.26 -18.08 8.57
C TYR A 708 -9.03 -18.09 10.08
N LYS A 709 -9.94 -18.71 10.86
CA LYS A 709 -9.75 -18.91 12.31
C LYS A 709 -8.46 -19.66 12.63
N HIS A 710 -7.97 -20.49 11.70
CA HIS A 710 -6.72 -21.25 11.81
C HIS A 710 -5.53 -20.61 11.07
N MET A 711 -5.63 -19.32 10.71
CA MET A 711 -4.48 -18.52 10.27
C MET A 711 -4.12 -17.52 11.35
N GLN A 712 -2.83 -17.37 11.70
CA GLN A 712 -2.41 -16.29 12.60
C GLN A 712 -2.53 -14.93 11.94
N PHE A 713 -2.27 -14.88 10.63
CA PHE A 713 -2.59 -13.76 9.75
C PHE A 713 -3.57 -14.26 8.68
N PRO A 714 -4.89 -14.13 8.89
CA PRO A 714 -5.87 -14.37 7.82
C PRO A 714 -5.49 -13.57 6.58
N GLY A 715 -5.58 -14.18 5.42
CA GLY A 715 -5.24 -13.54 4.17
C GLY A 715 -6.22 -13.84 3.07
N ILE A 716 -6.23 -12.94 2.08
CA ILE A 716 -7.02 -12.98 0.87
C ILE A 716 -6.10 -12.76 -0.32
N ASP A 717 -6.61 -12.95 -1.53
CA ASP A 717 -6.11 -12.28 -2.71
C ASP A 717 -7.16 -11.33 -3.30
N LEU A 718 -6.68 -10.28 -3.95
CA LEU A 718 -7.53 -9.40 -4.71
C LEU A 718 -6.76 -8.94 -5.94
N LEU A 719 -7.06 -9.59 -7.06
CA LEU A 719 -6.24 -9.57 -8.27
C LEU A 719 -6.79 -8.59 -9.33
N THR A 720 -7.11 -7.37 -8.90
CA THR A 720 -7.51 -6.26 -9.78
C THR A 720 -6.95 -4.92 -9.33
N ALA A 721 -6.63 -4.07 -10.29
CA ALA A 721 -6.28 -2.65 -10.13
C ALA A 721 -7.50 -1.72 -10.26
N TYR A 722 -8.71 -2.23 -10.53
CA TYR A 722 -9.92 -1.40 -10.66
C TYR A 722 -10.63 -1.23 -9.32
N PRO A 723 -10.75 0.00 -8.78
CA PRO A 723 -11.29 0.21 -7.44
C PRO A 723 -12.76 -0.22 -7.25
N LEU A 724 -13.60 -0.11 -8.28
CA LEU A 724 -15.00 -0.59 -8.20
C LEU A 724 -15.09 -2.13 -8.16
N ILE A 725 -14.20 -2.83 -8.86
CA ILE A 725 -14.12 -4.29 -8.79
C ILE A 725 -13.58 -4.68 -7.40
N ALA A 726 -12.53 -4.02 -6.92
CA ALA A 726 -12.01 -4.23 -5.57
C ALA A 726 -13.05 -3.94 -4.47
N LYS A 727 -13.91 -2.95 -4.66
CA LYS A 727 -15.05 -2.65 -3.76
C LYS A 727 -16.04 -3.81 -3.73
N ARG A 728 -16.38 -4.39 -4.89
CA ARG A 728 -17.32 -5.51 -5.01
C ARG A 728 -16.76 -6.79 -4.41
N TRP A 729 -15.57 -7.21 -4.83
CA TRP A 729 -14.95 -8.45 -4.36
C TRP A 729 -14.54 -8.35 -2.89
N GLY A 730 -13.94 -7.24 -2.49
CA GLY A 730 -13.46 -7.05 -1.11
C GLY A 730 -14.55 -7.07 -0.04
N VAL A 731 -15.82 -6.84 -0.40
CA VAL A 731 -16.92 -6.89 0.57
C VAL A 731 -17.20 -8.30 1.07
N THR A 732 -16.83 -9.32 0.29
CA THR A 732 -17.00 -10.75 0.58
C THR A 732 -15.67 -11.50 0.63
N THR A 733 -14.52 -10.86 0.46
CA THR A 733 -13.21 -11.44 0.78
C THR A 733 -12.61 -10.75 2.01
N ALA A 734 -12.15 -9.50 1.85
CA ALA A 734 -11.47 -8.73 2.88
C ALA A 734 -12.29 -8.57 4.17
N LYS A 735 -13.61 -8.39 4.07
CA LYS A 735 -14.49 -8.29 5.25
C LYS A 735 -14.59 -9.60 6.03
N PHE A 736 -14.55 -10.79 5.41
CA PHE A 736 -14.51 -12.03 6.19
C PHE A 736 -13.19 -12.15 6.95
N ALA A 737 -12.07 -11.91 6.29
CA ALA A 737 -10.75 -11.97 6.91
C ALA A 737 -10.63 -10.97 8.08
N SER A 738 -11.08 -9.72 7.90
CA SER A 738 -11.06 -8.71 8.97
C SER A 738 -12.06 -8.98 10.09
N SER A 739 -13.22 -9.57 9.77
CA SER A 739 -14.19 -9.99 10.80
C SER A 739 -13.65 -11.12 11.68
N VAL A 740 -12.98 -12.10 11.09
CA VAL A 740 -12.29 -13.16 11.83
C VAL A 740 -11.15 -12.58 12.66
N ALA A 741 -10.39 -11.64 12.10
CA ALA A 741 -9.31 -10.99 12.83
C ALA A 741 -9.80 -10.26 14.08
N ASP A 742 -10.87 -9.47 13.96
CA ASP A 742 -11.48 -8.77 15.09
C ASP A 742 -12.08 -9.75 16.12
N THR A 743 -12.80 -10.77 15.64
CA THR A 743 -13.52 -11.74 16.51
C THR A 743 -12.57 -12.62 17.31
N TYR A 744 -11.48 -13.07 16.69
CA TYR A 744 -10.53 -14.01 17.29
C TYR A 744 -9.22 -13.35 17.72
N GLY A 745 -9.13 -12.01 17.65
CA GLY A 745 -7.97 -11.24 18.11
C GLY A 745 -6.70 -11.49 17.28
N LYS A 746 -6.85 -11.75 15.98
CA LYS A 746 -5.71 -11.90 15.06
C LYS A 746 -5.05 -10.53 14.86
N LYS A 747 -3.73 -10.53 14.69
CA LYS A 747 -2.93 -9.29 14.75
C LYS A 747 -2.94 -8.49 13.46
N GLN A 748 -3.09 -9.17 12.33
CA GLN A 748 -2.95 -8.61 10.99
C GLN A 748 -3.88 -9.34 10.04
N VAL A 749 -4.23 -8.67 8.95
CA VAL A 749 -4.94 -9.24 7.79
C VAL A 749 -4.14 -8.88 6.56
N MET A 750 -3.74 -9.89 5.81
CA MET A 750 -2.92 -9.69 4.63
C MET A 750 -3.71 -9.81 3.33
N SER A 751 -3.24 -9.18 2.26
CA SER A 751 -3.72 -9.45 0.91
C SER A 751 -2.56 -9.69 -0.04
N GLU A 752 -2.70 -10.70 -0.87
CA GLU A 752 -2.02 -10.76 -2.14
C GLU A 752 -2.66 -9.77 -3.14
N ILE A 753 -1.85 -9.02 -3.90
CA ILE A 753 -2.35 -8.01 -4.85
C ILE A 753 -1.67 -8.09 -6.22
N SER A 754 -2.48 -7.98 -7.27
CA SER A 754 -2.04 -7.95 -8.67
C SER A 754 -3.11 -7.35 -9.61
N SER A 755 -2.86 -7.33 -10.91
CA SER A 755 -3.85 -7.06 -11.97
C SER A 755 -4.05 -8.26 -12.89
N ALA A 756 -3.92 -9.48 -12.36
CA ALA A 756 -3.90 -10.73 -13.13
C ALA A 756 -5.15 -10.93 -14.00
N PHE A 757 -6.32 -10.48 -13.55
CA PHE A 757 -7.57 -10.61 -14.30
C PHE A 757 -7.98 -9.35 -15.08
N ASP A 758 -7.17 -8.30 -15.03
CA ASP A 758 -7.48 -7.06 -15.74
C ASP A 758 -7.02 -7.14 -17.20
N SER A 759 -7.94 -6.90 -18.14
CA SER A 759 -7.60 -6.85 -19.57
C SER A 759 -6.62 -5.72 -19.91
N ASN A 760 -6.69 -4.61 -19.18
CA ASN A 760 -5.72 -3.52 -19.15
C ASN A 760 -5.57 -3.05 -17.71
N ASP A 761 -4.33 -2.78 -17.28
CA ASP A 761 -4.08 -2.24 -15.95
C ASP A 761 -4.62 -0.80 -15.84
N ALA A 762 -5.35 -0.51 -14.75
CA ALA A 762 -5.83 0.84 -14.40
C ALA A 762 -4.68 1.81 -14.02
N GLY A 763 -3.44 1.35 -14.09
CA GLY A 763 -2.24 2.12 -13.83
C GLY A 763 -2.06 2.39 -12.34
N ILE A 764 -0.99 3.12 -12.00
CA ILE A 764 -0.54 3.27 -10.61
C ILE A 764 -1.63 3.84 -9.67
N ASN A 765 -2.47 4.76 -10.17
CA ASN A 765 -3.57 5.32 -9.38
C ASN A 765 -4.67 4.29 -9.11
N GLY A 766 -5.02 3.47 -10.10
CA GLY A 766 -5.98 2.38 -9.92
C GLY A 766 -5.47 1.36 -8.90
N GLN A 767 -4.22 0.91 -9.07
CA GLN A 767 -3.56 -0.02 -8.13
C GLN A 767 -3.57 0.52 -6.70
N MET A 768 -3.17 1.79 -6.49
CA MET A 768 -3.18 2.41 -5.17
C MET A 768 -4.60 2.52 -4.60
N ALA A 769 -5.60 2.94 -5.39
CA ALA A 769 -6.98 3.01 -4.92
C ALA A 769 -7.57 1.65 -4.59
N ALA A 770 -7.33 0.61 -5.41
CA ALA A 770 -7.76 -0.76 -5.12
C ALA A 770 -7.18 -1.26 -3.78
N VAL A 771 -5.91 -0.97 -3.51
CA VAL A 771 -5.29 -1.21 -2.19
C VAL A 771 -5.94 -0.36 -1.09
N GLY A 772 -6.25 0.91 -1.37
CA GLY A 772 -6.99 1.78 -0.46
C GLY A 772 -8.35 1.21 -0.05
N ILE A 773 -9.10 0.63 -0.99
CA ILE A 773 -10.38 -0.05 -0.71
C ILE A 773 -10.16 -1.22 0.26
N GLN A 774 -9.13 -2.03 0.03
CA GLN A 774 -8.80 -3.16 0.91
C GLN A 774 -8.43 -2.70 2.32
N PHE A 775 -7.66 -1.60 2.45
CA PHE A 775 -7.42 -0.96 3.75
C PHE A 775 -8.72 -0.54 4.43
N ALA A 776 -9.68 0.02 3.68
CA ALA A 776 -10.98 0.41 4.22
C ALA A 776 -11.83 -0.80 4.68
N TYR A 777 -11.59 -1.97 4.12
CA TYR A 777 -12.23 -3.22 4.54
C TYR A 777 -11.50 -3.95 5.68
N GLY A 778 -10.32 -3.47 6.08
CA GLY A 778 -9.60 -3.94 7.27
C GLY A 778 -8.31 -4.68 6.99
N VAL A 779 -7.88 -4.81 5.73
CA VAL A 779 -6.54 -5.31 5.38
C VAL A 779 -5.47 -4.33 5.88
N ASP A 780 -4.35 -4.84 6.39
CA ASP A 780 -3.26 -4.00 6.91
C ASP A 780 -1.85 -4.46 6.50
N LEU A 781 -1.74 -5.53 5.71
CA LEU A 781 -0.49 -6.05 5.18
C LEU A 781 -0.66 -6.48 3.71
N PHE A 782 0.37 -6.27 2.87
CA PHE A 782 0.25 -6.53 1.43
C PHE A 782 1.47 -7.27 0.88
N ASN A 783 1.20 -8.35 0.16
CA ASN A 783 2.14 -9.13 -0.63
C ASN A 783 1.84 -8.86 -2.11
N SER A 784 2.81 -8.33 -2.85
CA SER A 784 2.55 -7.79 -4.18
C SER A 784 3.15 -8.66 -5.29
N TYR A 785 2.32 -9.04 -6.26
CA TYR A 785 2.73 -9.57 -7.56
C TYR A 785 2.94 -8.49 -8.63
N TYR A 786 2.58 -7.23 -8.36
CA TYR A 786 2.86 -6.12 -9.28
C TYR A 786 4.35 -6.09 -9.62
N ARG A 787 4.63 -6.07 -10.92
CA ARG A 787 5.98 -6.22 -11.44
C ARG A 787 6.78 -4.93 -11.26
N HIS A 788 7.62 -4.92 -10.23
CA HIS A 788 8.52 -3.81 -9.92
C HIS A 788 9.43 -3.44 -11.10
N ASP A 789 9.79 -4.40 -11.96
CA ASP A 789 10.60 -4.21 -13.17
C ASP A 789 9.82 -3.61 -14.35
N LYS A 790 8.49 -3.53 -14.25
CA LYS A 790 7.61 -2.87 -15.23
C LYS A 790 7.19 -1.47 -14.80
N MET A 791 7.49 -1.08 -13.57
CA MET A 791 7.29 0.25 -13.04
C MET A 791 8.60 1.03 -13.06
N SER A 792 8.53 2.34 -13.29
CA SER A 792 9.67 3.24 -13.06
C SER A 792 10.09 3.23 -11.58
N VAL A 793 11.29 3.75 -11.29
CA VAL A 793 11.76 3.90 -9.91
C VAL A 793 10.82 4.80 -9.11
N GLU A 794 10.30 5.86 -9.74
CA GLU A 794 9.36 6.80 -9.16
C GLU A 794 8.01 6.14 -8.84
N GLU A 795 7.42 5.37 -9.77
CA GLU A 795 6.15 4.66 -9.56
C GLU A 795 6.27 3.62 -8.45
N ASN A 796 7.34 2.82 -8.42
CA ASN A 796 7.59 1.88 -7.32
C ASN A 796 7.65 2.59 -5.97
N LYS A 797 8.36 3.72 -5.89
CA LYS A 797 8.47 4.49 -4.65
C LYS A 797 7.14 5.12 -4.28
N GLN A 798 6.36 5.60 -5.24
CA GLN A 798 5.03 6.15 -5.02
C GLN A 798 4.11 5.08 -4.43
N PHE A 799 4.03 3.90 -5.06
CA PHE A 799 3.22 2.76 -4.62
C PHE A 799 3.61 2.28 -3.22
N THR A 800 4.89 2.00 -2.99
CA THR A 800 5.34 1.47 -1.69
C THR A 800 5.25 2.50 -0.56
N ASN A 801 5.45 3.80 -0.86
CA ASN A 801 5.23 4.87 0.12
C ASN A 801 3.75 5.08 0.41
N TYR A 802 2.88 4.99 -0.60
CA TYR A 802 1.44 5.07 -0.42
C TYR A 802 0.96 4.01 0.58
N ILE A 803 1.28 2.74 0.33
CA ILE A 803 0.91 1.62 1.23
C ILE A 803 1.50 1.86 2.64
N GLY A 804 2.78 2.23 2.72
CA GLY A 804 3.43 2.54 3.99
C GLY A 804 2.76 3.65 4.80
N ARG A 805 2.31 4.71 4.12
CA ARG A 805 1.69 5.89 4.72
C ARG A 805 0.29 5.61 5.23
N VAL A 806 -0.51 4.91 4.42
CA VAL A 806 -1.87 4.50 4.81
C VAL A 806 -1.78 3.55 6.00
N ALA A 807 -0.94 2.51 5.93
CA ALA A 807 -0.75 1.57 7.03
C ALA A 807 -0.24 2.25 8.32
N TYR A 808 0.73 3.16 8.24
CA TYR A 808 1.23 3.91 9.40
C TYR A 808 0.14 4.72 10.12
N LEU A 809 -0.71 5.40 9.36
CA LEU A 809 -1.80 6.19 9.93
C LEU A 809 -2.91 5.30 10.51
N LEU A 810 -3.28 4.22 9.81
CA LEU A 810 -4.32 3.31 10.29
C LEU A 810 -3.88 2.53 11.55
N ASP A 811 -2.58 2.28 11.74
CA ASP A 811 -2.01 1.65 12.95
C ASP A 811 -2.13 2.54 14.22
N GLN A 812 -2.49 3.82 14.06
CA GLN A 812 -2.74 4.69 15.21
C GLN A 812 -4.05 4.36 15.95
N GLY A 813 -4.94 3.61 15.31
CA GLY A 813 -6.25 3.24 15.85
C GLY A 813 -6.61 1.78 15.61
N LYS A 814 -7.75 1.38 16.16
CA LYS A 814 -8.31 0.05 15.95
C LYS A 814 -9.68 0.14 15.33
N ARG A 815 -10.01 -0.85 14.51
CA ARG A 815 -11.35 -1.02 13.97
C ARG A 815 -12.30 -1.41 15.11
N GLN A 816 -13.49 -0.82 15.14
CA GLN A 816 -14.47 -1.02 16.21
C GLN A 816 -15.89 -1.01 15.62
N PRO A 817 -16.26 -2.04 14.84
CA PRO A 817 -17.57 -2.11 14.21
C PRO A 817 -18.67 -2.23 15.26
N GLN A 818 -19.80 -1.56 15.04
CA GLN A 818 -20.99 -1.65 15.92
C GLN A 818 -22.10 -2.52 15.33
N VAL A 819 -21.92 -2.96 14.09
CA VAL A 819 -22.87 -3.74 13.31
C VAL A 819 -22.25 -5.09 12.99
N ALA A 820 -23.03 -6.16 13.13
CA ALA A 820 -22.68 -7.48 12.64
C ALA A 820 -23.70 -7.94 11.59
N VAL A 821 -23.25 -8.74 10.63
CA VAL A 821 -24.07 -9.42 9.63
C VAL A 821 -23.86 -10.92 9.83
N TYR A 822 -24.93 -11.67 10.05
CA TYR A 822 -24.85 -13.12 10.18
C TYR A 822 -24.42 -13.75 8.84
N TYR A 823 -23.42 -14.62 8.85
CA TYR A 823 -22.96 -15.37 7.69
C TYR A 823 -23.89 -16.59 7.45
N PRO A 824 -24.75 -16.60 6.42
CA PRO A 824 -25.84 -17.57 6.28
C PRO A 824 -25.38 -18.88 5.63
N ILE A 825 -24.19 -19.36 5.98
CA ILE A 825 -23.52 -20.47 5.29
C ILE A 825 -24.33 -21.76 5.34
N GLU A 826 -25.12 -21.99 6.37
CA GLU A 826 -25.96 -23.20 6.46
C GLU A 826 -27.13 -23.17 5.48
N SER A 827 -27.65 -21.99 5.14
CA SER A 827 -28.63 -21.84 4.06
C SER A 827 -27.98 -22.12 2.70
N ILE A 828 -26.74 -21.67 2.49
CA ILE A 828 -25.97 -22.00 1.28
C ILE A 828 -25.74 -23.51 1.22
N TRP A 829 -25.20 -24.15 2.27
CA TRP A 829 -25.01 -25.60 2.34
C TRP A 829 -26.30 -26.38 2.06
N ALA A 830 -27.42 -25.96 2.64
CA ALA A 830 -28.71 -26.60 2.41
C ALA A 830 -29.17 -26.54 0.95
N LYS A 831 -28.75 -25.52 0.19
CA LYS A 831 -29.13 -25.32 -1.21
C LYS A 831 -28.07 -25.77 -2.21
N THR A 832 -26.82 -25.96 -1.78
CA THR A 832 -25.74 -26.43 -2.66
C THR A 832 -25.93 -27.89 -3.04
N LEU A 833 -26.35 -28.11 -4.29
CA LEU A 833 -26.24 -29.39 -4.97
C LEU A 833 -24.86 -29.54 -5.61
N ILE A 834 -24.51 -30.75 -6.04
CA ILE A 834 -23.22 -31.06 -6.64
C ILE A 834 -23.11 -30.37 -8.01
N PRO A 835 -22.24 -29.36 -8.19
CA PRO A 835 -22.06 -28.74 -9.50
C PRO A 835 -21.31 -29.68 -10.44
N LEU A 836 -21.62 -29.59 -11.74
CA LEU A 836 -20.79 -30.22 -12.76
C LEU A 836 -19.54 -29.38 -13.04
N SER A 837 -19.67 -28.06 -13.16
CA SER A 837 -18.56 -27.15 -13.47
C SER A 837 -18.68 -25.88 -12.63
N ILE A 838 -17.64 -25.06 -12.59
CA ILE A 838 -17.62 -23.78 -11.85
C ILE A 838 -18.57 -22.71 -12.43
N GLY A 839 -19.07 -22.90 -13.65
CA GLY A 839 -20.05 -21.98 -14.24
C GLY A 839 -21.31 -21.86 -13.38
N ARG A 840 -21.80 -20.63 -13.18
CA ARG A 840 -22.96 -20.33 -12.33
C ARG A 840 -24.20 -21.15 -12.71
N GLU A 841 -24.38 -21.47 -13.99
CA GLU A 841 -25.47 -22.32 -14.50
C GLU A 841 -25.50 -23.74 -13.94
N HIS A 842 -24.40 -24.20 -13.33
CA HIS A 842 -24.29 -25.50 -12.68
C HIS A 842 -24.61 -25.50 -11.19
N PHE A 843 -24.88 -24.34 -10.60
CA PHE A 843 -25.25 -24.19 -9.19
C PHE A 843 -26.77 -24.01 -9.02
N ASP A 844 -27.26 -24.34 -7.84
CA ASP A 844 -28.66 -24.14 -7.50
C ASP A 844 -29.04 -22.65 -7.51
N LYS A 845 -30.18 -22.32 -8.11
CA LYS A 845 -30.62 -20.93 -8.29
C LYS A 845 -30.85 -20.20 -6.97
N GLU A 846 -31.30 -20.90 -5.94
CA GLU A 846 -31.54 -20.30 -4.63
C GLU A 846 -30.21 -20.05 -3.90
N ALA A 847 -29.24 -20.96 -4.01
CA ALA A 847 -27.89 -20.73 -3.49
C ALA A 847 -27.24 -19.48 -4.14
N LEU A 848 -27.36 -19.33 -5.46
CA LEU A 848 -26.90 -18.13 -6.18
C LEU A 848 -27.60 -16.86 -5.69
N LEU A 849 -28.93 -16.89 -5.56
CA LEU A 849 -29.71 -15.74 -5.10
C LEU A 849 -29.33 -15.31 -3.68
N LEU A 850 -29.11 -16.28 -2.78
CA LEU A 850 -28.65 -16.02 -1.41
C LEU A 850 -27.25 -15.40 -1.41
N SER A 851 -26.33 -15.95 -2.21
CA SER A 851 -24.97 -15.42 -2.38
C SER A 851 -24.99 -13.98 -2.89
N ASP A 852 -25.69 -13.73 -4.00
CA ASP A 852 -25.81 -12.39 -4.59
C ASP A 852 -26.44 -11.40 -3.60
N ASN A 853 -27.52 -11.80 -2.92
CA ASN A 853 -28.18 -10.97 -1.93
C ASN A 853 -27.26 -10.58 -0.76
N PHE A 854 -26.40 -11.51 -0.31
CA PHE A 854 -25.44 -11.26 0.76
C PHE A 854 -24.37 -10.25 0.33
N THR A 855 -23.84 -10.38 -0.89
CA THR A 855 -22.90 -9.40 -1.48
C THR A 855 -23.55 -8.02 -1.59
N GLU A 856 -24.77 -7.94 -2.13
CA GLU A 856 -25.50 -6.67 -2.25
C GLU A 856 -25.85 -6.05 -0.89
N LEU A 857 -26.12 -6.86 0.14
CA LEU A 857 -26.29 -6.37 1.51
C LEU A 857 -25.01 -5.71 2.03
N GLY A 858 -23.87 -6.37 1.86
CA GLY A 858 -22.57 -5.81 2.23
C GLY A 858 -22.30 -4.48 1.53
N LEU A 859 -22.55 -4.40 0.23
CA LEU A 859 -22.38 -3.18 -0.56
C LEU A 859 -23.31 -2.06 -0.10
N ALA A 860 -24.59 -2.35 0.14
CA ALA A 860 -25.54 -1.37 0.65
C ALA A 860 -25.09 -0.75 2.00
N LEU A 861 -24.47 -1.56 2.87
CA LEU A 861 -23.89 -1.06 4.12
C LEU A 861 -22.67 -0.18 3.87
N VAL A 862 -21.77 -0.58 2.96
CA VAL A 862 -20.58 0.21 2.58
C VAL A 862 -20.99 1.56 1.96
N ASP A 863 -22.01 1.59 1.10
CA ASP A 863 -22.53 2.80 0.45
C ASP A 863 -23.13 3.80 1.45
N GLN A 864 -23.59 3.30 2.60
CA GLN A 864 -24.04 4.10 3.74
C GLN A 864 -22.91 4.38 4.74
N HIS A 865 -21.66 4.03 4.40
CA HIS A 865 -20.45 4.21 5.19
C HIS A 865 -20.50 3.50 6.56
N ILE A 866 -21.18 2.35 6.61
CA ILE A 866 -21.30 1.52 7.80
C ILE A 866 -20.18 0.49 7.79
N ASP A 867 -19.40 0.48 8.86
CA ASP A 867 -18.41 -0.57 9.09
C ASP A 867 -19.02 -1.72 9.93
N PHE A 868 -18.81 -2.98 9.50
CA PHE A 868 -19.50 -4.15 10.05
C PHE A 868 -18.64 -5.41 10.06
N ASN A 869 -18.94 -6.35 10.98
CA ASN A 869 -18.35 -7.70 10.97
C ASN A 869 -19.31 -8.76 10.46
N TYR A 870 -18.81 -9.72 9.69
CA TYR A 870 -19.48 -11.00 9.52
C TYR A 870 -19.30 -11.85 10.78
N VAL A 871 -20.37 -12.53 11.18
CA VAL A 871 -20.38 -13.42 12.34
C VAL A 871 -21.04 -14.75 11.97
N ASP A 872 -20.45 -15.85 12.41
CA ASP A 872 -21.02 -17.19 12.28
C ASP A 872 -21.86 -17.55 13.53
N ARG A 873 -22.48 -18.73 13.52
CA ARG A 873 -23.27 -19.20 14.66
C ARG A 873 -22.44 -19.47 15.92
N GLU A 874 -21.14 -19.75 15.80
CA GLU A 874 -20.27 -20.08 16.94
C GLU A 874 -19.96 -18.83 17.77
N LYS A 875 -19.86 -17.68 17.11
CA LYS A 875 -19.51 -16.38 17.71
C LYS A 875 -20.53 -15.30 17.40
N LEU A 876 -21.80 -15.58 17.67
CA LEU A 876 -22.82 -14.55 17.71
C LEU A 876 -22.48 -13.47 18.75
N PRO A 877 -22.81 -12.19 18.49
CA PRO A 877 -22.51 -11.09 19.39
C PRO A 877 -23.30 -11.19 20.69
N GLU A 878 -22.72 -10.69 21.79
CA GLU A 878 -23.37 -10.59 23.09
C GLU A 878 -23.87 -9.16 23.37
N PRO A 879 -25.04 -8.99 23.98
CA PRO A 879 -25.58 -7.66 24.31
C PRO A 879 -24.70 -6.88 25.28
N GLY A 880 -24.60 -5.57 25.07
CA GLY A 880 -23.76 -4.68 25.89
C GLY A 880 -22.26 -4.68 25.55
N LYS A 881 -21.83 -5.45 24.54
CA LYS A 881 -20.46 -5.40 23.98
C LYS A 881 -20.36 -4.39 22.82
N GLU A 882 -19.25 -4.44 22.08
CA GLU A 882 -18.94 -3.50 20.98
C GLU A 882 -19.98 -3.55 19.84
N ILE A 883 -20.49 -4.75 19.51
CA ILE A 883 -21.57 -4.95 18.54
C ILE A 883 -22.92 -4.68 19.20
N LYS A 884 -23.71 -3.80 18.57
CA LYS A 884 -25.02 -3.33 19.07
C LYS A 884 -26.19 -3.73 18.18
N LYS A 885 -25.91 -4.13 16.94
CA LYS A 885 -26.90 -4.45 15.91
C LYS A 885 -26.47 -5.73 15.20
N LEU A 886 -27.40 -6.66 15.03
CA LEU A 886 -27.20 -7.86 14.24
C LEU A 886 -28.18 -7.90 13.08
N ILE A 887 -27.65 -7.97 11.87
CA ILE A 887 -28.42 -8.13 10.64
C ILE A 887 -28.46 -9.62 10.31
N ILE A 888 -29.68 -10.13 10.15
CA ILE A 888 -29.95 -11.48 9.68
C ILE A 888 -30.28 -11.37 8.19
N PRO A 889 -29.39 -11.80 7.30
CA PRO A 889 -29.63 -11.69 5.87
C PRO A 889 -30.69 -12.69 5.42
N LYS A 890 -30.96 -12.76 4.12
CA LYS A 890 -31.85 -13.80 3.59
C LYS A 890 -31.41 -15.20 4.00
N LEU A 891 -32.31 -15.91 4.68
CA LEU A 891 -32.15 -17.31 5.07
C LEU A 891 -33.13 -18.19 4.29
N ALA A 892 -32.65 -19.24 3.65
CA ALA A 892 -33.53 -20.30 3.14
C ALA A 892 -33.94 -21.27 4.25
N VAL A 893 -33.00 -21.55 5.15
CA VAL A 893 -33.14 -22.53 6.22
C VAL A 893 -32.63 -21.92 7.53
N LEU A 894 -33.39 -22.10 8.59
CA LEU A 894 -33.09 -21.66 9.95
C LEU A 894 -33.04 -22.88 10.88
N GLN A 895 -31.92 -23.08 11.58
CA GLN A 895 -31.83 -24.12 12.60
C GLN A 895 -32.50 -23.66 13.90
N LYS A 896 -33.14 -24.58 14.61
CA LYS A 896 -33.84 -24.30 15.88
C LYS A 896 -32.93 -23.63 16.91
N GLU A 897 -31.68 -24.07 17.02
CA GLU A 897 -30.69 -23.56 17.96
C GLU A 897 -30.34 -22.08 17.66
N LEU A 898 -30.25 -21.73 16.37
CA LEU A 898 -30.01 -20.35 15.95
C LEU A 898 -31.24 -19.49 16.26
N LEU A 899 -32.46 -19.95 15.93
CA LEU A 899 -33.68 -19.23 16.27
C LEU A 899 -33.76 -18.95 17.79
N ASP A 900 -33.50 -19.96 18.61
CA ASP A 900 -33.53 -19.81 20.07
C ASP A 900 -32.44 -18.85 20.56
N HIS A 901 -31.29 -18.80 19.90
CA HIS A 901 -30.26 -17.80 20.20
C HIS A 901 -30.70 -16.38 19.81
N LEU A 902 -31.28 -16.19 18.62
CA LEU A 902 -31.79 -14.89 18.18
C LEU A 902 -32.90 -14.38 19.12
N ILE A 903 -33.78 -15.27 19.61
CA ILE A 903 -34.78 -14.93 20.63
C ILE A 903 -34.10 -14.42 21.91
N ARG A 904 -33.10 -15.15 22.44
CA ARG A 904 -32.36 -14.71 23.64
C ARG A 904 -31.69 -13.34 23.44
N LEU A 905 -31.17 -13.07 22.25
CA LEU A 905 -30.55 -11.79 21.93
C LEU A 905 -31.59 -10.66 21.87
N ALA A 906 -32.77 -10.92 21.33
CA ALA A 906 -33.90 -9.99 21.33
C ALA A 906 -34.38 -9.72 22.78
N ASP A 907 -34.55 -10.75 23.60
CA ASP A 907 -34.91 -10.66 25.04
C ASP A 907 -33.94 -9.75 25.81
N GLN A 908 -32.65 -9.87 25.50
CA GLN A 908 -31.58 -9.10 26.12
C GLN A 908 -31.41 -7.68 25.52
N GLY A 909 -32.29 -7.27 24.61
CA GLY A 909 -32.36 -5.92 24.07
C GLY A 909 -31.40 -5.63 22.90
N MET A 910 -30.81 -6.63 22.25
CA MET A 910 -30.03 -6.38 21.03
C MET A 910 -30.93 -6.03 19.85
N ASN A 911 -30.54 -5.06 19.02
CA ASN A 911 -31.32 -4.72 17.84
C ASN A 911 -31.10 -5.76 16.73
N LEU A 912 -32.16 -6.41 16.29
CA LEU A 912 -32.14 -7.38 15.20
C LEU A 912 -32.82 -6.82 13.96
N TYR A 913 -32.16 -6.98 12.81
CA TYR A 913 -32.65 -6.50 11.52
C TYR A 913 -32.74 -7.70 10.57
N PHE A 914 -33.95 -8.13 10.20
CA PHE A 914 -34.19 -9.28 9.32
C PHE A 914 -34.51 -8.84 7.88
N GLN A 915 -33.96 -9.54 6.88
CA GLN A 915 -34.27 -9.31 5.46
C GLN A 915 -35.48 -10.08 4.93
N ASN A 916 -35.90 -11.15 5.61
CA ASN A 916 -37.03 -11.97 5.22
C ASN A 916 -37.92 -12.26 6.42
N THR A 917 -39.19 -12.49 6.11
CA THR A 917 -40.27 -12.64 7.10
C THR A 917 -40.57 -14.10 7.38
N ASP A 918 -40.06 -15.01 6.55
CA ASP A 918 -40.23 -16.44 6.65
C ASP A 918 -38.92 -17.18 6.37
N ALA A 919 -38.82 -18.38 6.93
CA ALA A 919 -37.75 -19.33 6.67
C ALA A 919 -38.25 -20.77 6.92
N ILE A 920 -37.57 -21.75 6.35
CA ILE A 920 -37.78 -23.16 6.70
C ILE A 920 -37.06 -23.42 8.02
N LEU A 921 -37.81 -23.59 9.11
CA LEU A 921 -37.28 -23.93 10.42
C LEU A 921 -37.04 -25.43 10.49
N LEU A 922 -35.79 -25.84 10.62
CA LEU A 922 -35.43 -27.21 10.97
C LEU A 922 -35.62 -27.40 12.47
N ASN A 923 -36.31 -28.47 12.86
CA ASN A 923 -36.45 -28.87 14.27
C ASN A 923 -35.08 -29.26 14.89
N ALA A 924 -35.06 -29.59 16.18
CA ALA A 924 -33.81 -29.86 16.90
C ALA A 924 -33.03 -31.08 16.37
N ASP A 925 -33.68 -32.10 15.81
CA ASP A 925 -32.98 -33.22 15.14
C ASP A 925 -32.63 -32.91 13.67
N GLY A 926 -33.24 -31.88 13.11
CA GLY A 926 -33.09 -31.36 11.76
C GLY A 926 -33.83 -32.15 10.67
N PHE A 927 -34.53 -33.23 10.99
CA PHE A 927 -35.15 -34.10 9.99
C PHE A 927 -36.60 -33.76 9.68
N GLU A 928 -37.22 -32.90 10.50
CA GLU A 928 -38.52 -32.31 10.24
C GLU A 928 -38.38 -30.80 10.08
N SER A 929 -39.32 -30.20 9.36
CA SER A 929 -39.35 -28.75 9.17
C SER A 929 -40.75 -28.21 9.15
N GLU A 930 -40.87 -26.96 9.54
CA GLU A 930 -42.06 -26.14 9.33
C GLU A 930 -41.66 -24.80 8.72
N THR A 931 -42.56 -24.16 7.98
CA THR A 931 -42.38 -22.76 7.62
C THR A 931 -42.74 -21.91 8.83
N VAL A 932 -41.80 -21.09 9.29
CA VAL A 932 -42.03 -20.18 10.42
C VAL A 932 -42.22 -18.75 9.92
N ASP A 933 -43.27 -18.07 10.40
CA ASP A 933 -43.40 -16.63 10.26
C ASP A 933 -42.56 -15.94 11.36
N LEU A 934 -41.46 -15.33 10.94
CA LEU A 934 -40.54 -14.63 11.83
C LEU A 934 -41.15 -13.35 12.40
N ARG A 935 -42.07 -12.67 11.69
CA ARG A 935 -42.75 -11.49 12.23
C ARG A 935 -43.66 -11.85 13.37
N GLU A 936 -44.43 -12.92 13.21
CA GLU A 936 -45.26 -13.45 14.29
C GLU A 936 -44.37 -13.88 15.46
N LYS A 937 -43.28 -14.61 15.17
CA LYS A 937 -42.37 -15.13 16.19
C LYS A 937 -41.70 -14.05 17.02
N PHE A 938 -41.36 -12.91 16.41
CA PHE A 938 -40.70 -11.78 17.07
C PHE A 938 -41.64 -10.60 17.38
N SER A 939 -42.96 -10.77 17.27
CA SER A 939 -43.95 -9.69 17.45
C SER A 939 -43.94 -9.03 18.82
N ALA A 940 -43.44 -9.70 19.85
CA ALA A 940 -43.31 -9.17 21.21
C ALA A 940 -42.09 -8.25 21.42
N TYR A 941 -41.18 -8.14 20.45
CA TYR A 941 -39.90 -7.44 20.59
C TYR A 941 -39.85 -6.15 19.77
N ASN A 942 -39.83 -5.00 20.45
CA ASN A 942 -39.76 -3.69 19.80
C ASN A 942 -38.38 -3.38 19.18
N ASN A 943 -37.36 -4.16 19.54
CA ASN A 943 -35.98 -4.10 19.05
C ASN A 943 -35.73 -5.04 17.86
N VAL A 944 -36.77 -5.62 17.26
CA VAL A 944 -36.67 -6.46 16.06
C VAL A 944 -37.42 -5.80 14.91
N VAL A 945 -36.74 -5.63 13.78
CA VAL A 945 -37.29 -4.93 12.61
C VAL A 945 -37.05 -5.75 11.34
N PHE A 946 -38.00 -5.71 10.42
CA PHE A 946 -37.98 -6.43 9.15
C PHE A 946 -37.91 -5.45 7.98
N PHE A 947 -37.08 -5.75 6.98
CA PHE A 947 -36.92 -4.96 5.77
C PHE A 947 -36.97 -5.85 4.53
N ASP A 948 -37.67 -5.41 3.50
CA ASP A 948 -37.70 -6.04 2.18
C ASP A 948 -36.75 -5.33 1.18
N ASN A 949 -36.30 -4.12 1.52
CA ASN A 949 -35.43 -3.28 0.70
C ASN A 949 -34.08 -3.02 1.39
N LEU A 950 -32.99 -3.36 0.69
CA LEU A 950 -31.60 -3.22 1.17
C LEU A 950 -31.20 -1.78 1.46
N THR A 951 -31.55 -0.84 0.59
CA THR A 951 -31.24 0.58 0.77
C THR A 951 -31.94 1.13 2.01
N HIS A 952 -33.21 0.80 2.21
CA HIS A 952 -33.95 1.20 3.40
C HIS A 952 -33.35 0.61 4.68
N LEU A 953 -32.99 -0.67 4.66
CA LEU A 953 -32.30 -1.32 5.78
C LEU A 953 -31.00 -0.59 6.11
N ALA A 954 -30.13 -0.36 5.12
CA ALA A 954 -28.85 0.30 5.33
C ALA A 954 -29.02 1.74 5.81
N SER A 955 -29.96 2.51 5.25
CA SER A 955 -30.26 3.87 5.70
C SER A 955 -30.78 3.91 7.14
N GLN A 956 -31.65 2.98 7.55
CA GLN A 956 -32.11 2.90 8.94
C GLN A 956 -30.95 2.58 9.88
N ILE A 957 -30.12 1.61 9.53
CA ILE A 957 -28.95 1.24 10.35
C ILE A 957 -27.97 2.41 10.45
N SER A 958 -27.76 3.15 9.37
CA SER A 958 -26.92 4.36 9.36
C SER A 958 -27.48 5.42 10.32
N ALA A 959 -28.79 5.69 10.26
CA ALA A 959 -29.46 6.64 11.14
C ALA A 959 -29.36 6.27 12.63
N ASP A 960 -29.41 4.97 12.92
CA ASP A 960 -29.31 4.43 14.28
C ASP A 960 -27.86 4.25 14.76
N THR A 961 -26.86 4.49 13.91
CA THR A 961 -25.44 4.24 14.22
C THR A 961 -24.67 5.54 14.41
N ASP A 962 -23.95 5.61 15.54
CA ASP A 962 -23.08 6.74 15.85
C ASP A 962 -21.64 6.44 15.43
N SER A 963 -21.35 6.63 14.14
CA SER A 963 -20.01 6.49 13.54
C SER A 963 -19.07 7.66 13.89
N GLY A 964 -19.58 8.74 14.48
CA GLY A 964 -18.83 9.95 14.79
C GLY A 964 -18.53 10.85 13.58
N TYR A 965 -18.97 10.48 12.38
CA TYR A 965 -18.92 11.28 11.16
C TYR A 965 -20.09 10.92 10.24
N ARG A 966 -20.51 11.84 9.37
CA ARG A 966 -21.53 11.58 8.35
C ARG A 966 -21.09 12.17 7.03
N ILE A 967 -21.18 11.40 5.96
CA ILE A 967 -20.96 11.88 4.59
C ILE A 967 -22.32 12.29 3.99
N GLU A 968 -22.37 13.41 3.28
CA GLU A 968 -23.58 13.82 2.55
C GLU A 968 -23.97 12.79 1.47
N ALA A 969 -25.25 12.72 1.15
CA ALA A 969 -25.81 11.75 0.20
C ALA A 969 -25.24 11.91 -1.22
N GLY A 970 -25.30 10.85 -2.04
CA GLY A 970 -24.80 10.83 -3.41
C GLY A 970 -23.32 10.42 -3.55
N THR A 971 -22.76 9.78 -2.52
CA THR A 971 -21.34 9.41 -2.42
C THR A 971 -21.13 7.89 -2.43
N GLU A 972 -21.95 7.14 -3.16
CA GLU A 972 -21.92 5.66 -3.22
C GLU A 972 -20.56 5.09 -3.67
N ASN A 973 -19.75 5.87 -4.38
CA ASN A 973 -18.41 5.46 -4.80
C ASN A 973 -17.29 5.85 -3.81
N ILE A 974 -17.64 6.42 -2.65
CA ILE A 974 -16.68 6.72 -1.59
C ILE A 974 -16.70 5.57 -0.58
N VAL A 975 -15.58 4.86 -0.47
CA VAL A 975 -15.41 3.86 0.59
C VAL A 975 -14.67 4.51 1.75
N ALA A 976 -15.20 4.35 2.96
CA ALA A 976 -14.68 5.00 4.14
C ALA A 976 -14.43 4.01 5.28
N LEU A 977 -13.45 4.33 6.14
CA LEU A 977 -13.16 3.59 7.36
C LEU A 977 -12.80 4.58 8.48
N ALA A 978 -13.29 4.30 9.69
CA ALA A 978 -12.91 5.01 10.90
C ALA A 978 -12.16 4.08 11.86
N LYS A 979 -10.95 4.50 12.28
CA LYS A 979 -10.16 3.83 13.32
C LYS A 979 -9.94 4.79 14.50
N PRO A 980 -10.77 4.73 15.56
CA PRO A 980 -10.49 5.47 16.79
C PRO A 980 -9.19 4.97 17.43
N GLY A 981 -8.28 5.89 17.73
CA GLY A 981 -6.99 5.63 18.36
C GLY A 981 -6.79 6.32 19.70
N LYS A 982 -5.67 6.07 20.37
CA LYS A 982 -5.31 6.75 21.64
C LYS A 982 -4.86 8.19 21.40
N THR A 983 -4.09 8.42 20.33
CA THR A 983 -3.47 9.70 19.97
C THR A 983 -4.34 10.55 19.05
N ALA A 984 -5.08 9.91 18.15
CA ALA A 984 -6.00 10.56 17.22
C ALA A 984 -7.10 9.59 16.79
N LYS A 985 -8.21 10.11 16.26
CA LYS A 985 -9.12 9.33 15.41
C LYS A 985 -8.66 9.48 13.97
N VAL A 986 -8.57 8.36 13.24
CA VAL A 986 -8.14 8.33 11.83
C VAL A 986 -9.32 7.91 10.97
N TYR A 987 -9.56 8.66 9.90
CA TYR A 987 -10.61 8.41 8.93
C TYR A 987 -9.95 8.26 7.56
N LEU A 988 -10.29 7.21 6.83
CA LEU A 988 -9.84 6.95 5.46
C LEU A 988 -11.02 7.20 4.51
N PHE A 989 -10.77 7.87 3.39
CA PHE A 989 -11.72 8.07 2.31
C PHE A 989 -11.06 7.70 0.99
N VAL A 990 -11.69 6.81 0.23
CA VAL A 990 -11.18 6.31 -1.05
C VAL A 990 -12.24 6.55 -2.11
N ASN A 991 -11.89 7.29 -3.16
CA ASN A 991 -12.74 7.47 -4.32
C ASN A 991 -12.58 6.27 -5.26
N ALA A 992 -13.60 5.40 -5.34
CA ALA A 992 -13.61 4.28 -6.25
C ALA A 992 -14.04 4.67 -7.69
N ALA A 993 -14.65 5.84 -7.87
CA ALA A 993 -15.15 6.30 -9.15
C ALA A 993 -14.00 6.68 -10.11
N ASP A 994 -14.30 6.58 -11.40
CA ASP A 994 -13.37 6.94 -12.48
C ASP A 994 -13.36 8.45 -12.81
N ASN A 995 -13.98 9.27 -11.97
CA ASN A 995 -14.02 10.73 -12.02
C ASN A 995 -13.76 11.33 -10.62
N ALA A 996 -13.50 12.64 -10.57
CA ALA A 996 -13.32 13.35 -9.30
C ALA A 996 -14.64 13.45 -8.52
N GLN A 997 -14.55 13.49 -7.19
CA GLN A 997 -15.67 13.52 -6.25
C GLN A 997 -15.45 14.61 -5.20
N ASP A 998 -16.43 15.50 -5.04
CA ASP A 998 -16.47 16.47 -3.96
C ASP A 998 -17.31 15.91 -2.80
N VAL A 999 -16.66 15.70 -1.66
CA VAL A 999 -17.22 15.01 -0.51
C VAL A 999 -17.33 15.98 0.66
N LYS A 1000 -18.53 16.08 1.22
CA LYS A 1000 -18.78 16.83 2.45
C LYS A 1000 -18.94 15.87 3.62
N VAL A 1001 -18.06 16.01 4.60
CA VAL A 1001 -18.02 15.16 5.79
C VAL A 1001 -18.31 16.00 7.02
N THR A 1002 -19.39 15.69 7.71
CA THR A 1002 -19.74 16.31 9.00
C THR A 1002 -19.21 15.44 10.13
N PHE A 1003 -18.24 15.94 10.88
CA PHE A 1003 -17.75 15.31 12.10
C PHE A 1003 -18.51 15.83 13.31
N LYS A 1004 -18.60 15.03 14.38
CA LYS A 1004 -19.08 15.55 15.67
C LYS A 1004 -18.24 16.75 16.10
N LYS A 1005 -18.91 17.80 16.57
CA LYS A 1005 -18.29 19.05 17.02
C LYS A 1005 -17.12 18.77 17.95
N SER A 1006 -15.97 19.29 17.59
CA SER A 1006 -14.69 19.06 18.25
C SER A 1006 -13.93 20.39 18.31
N ASP A 1007 -13.41 20.75 19.48
CA ASP A 1007 -12.55 21.94 19.61
C ASP A 1007 -11.14 21.73 19.01
N LYS A 1008 -10.95 20.65 18.24
CA LYS A 1008 -9.66 20.17 17.74
C LYS A 1008 -9.61 20.22 16.23
N ARG A 1009 -8.43 20.56 15.71
CA ARG A 1009 -8.18 20.78 14.29
C ARG A 1009 -8.22 19.45 13.52
N LEU A 1010 -8.98 19.44 12.42
CA LEU A 1010 -8.98 18.38 11.41
C LEU A 1010 -7.76 18.53 10.50
N MET A 1011 -6.99 17.47 10.35
CA MET A 1011 -5.81 17.43 9.48
C MET A 1011 -6.05 16.47 8.31
N VAL A 1012 -5.76 16.92 7.09
CA VAL A 1012 -5.86 16.11 5.85
C VAL A 1012 -4.47 15.66 5.44
N TRP A 1013 -4.35 14.36 5.16
CA TRP A 1013 -3.12 13.67 4.82
C TRP A 1013 -3.28 13.01 3.45
N ASP A 1014 -2.42 13.39 2.51
CA ASP A 1014 -2.35 12.78 1.19
C ASP A 1014 -1.23 11.72 1.18
N PRO A 1015 -1.56 10.42 1.14
CA PRO A 1015 -0.57 9.35 1.16
C PRO A 1015 0.27 9.27 -0.12
N VAL A 1016 -0.20 9.82 -1.25
CA VAL A 1016 0.53 9.82 -2.52
C VAL A 1016 1.63 10.87 -2.48
N SER A 1017 1.27 12.14 -2.27
CA SER A 1017 2.25 13.24 -2.25
C SER A 1017 3.03 13.36 -0.93
N GLY A 1018 2.48 12.84 0.17
CA GLY A 1018 2.99 13.07 1.52
C GLY A 1018 2.59 14.43 2.10
N LEU A 1019 1.72 15.20 1.43
CA LEU A 1019 1.26 16.49 1.92
C LEU A 1019 0.37 16.32 3.16
N VAL A 1020 0.60 17.18 4.16
CA VAL A 1020 -0.21 17.28 5.38
C VAL A 1020 -0.65 18.72 5.54
N LYS A 1021 -1.97 18.96 5.60
CA LYS A 1021 -2.53 20.32 5.69
C LYS A 1021 -3.74 20.36 6.61
N PRO A 1022 -4.04 21.51 7.25
CA PRO A 1022 -5.32 21.72 7.89
C PRO A 1022 -6.47 21.53 6.89
N GLY A 1023 -7.55 20.87 7.32
CA GLY A 1023 -8.76 20.76 6.53
C GLY A 1023 -9.48 22.10 6.39
N ASN A 1024 -10.18 22.30 5.27
CA ASN A 1024 -11.08 23.44 5.11
C ASN A 1024 -12.37 23.17 5.89
N THR A 1025 -12.38 23.53 7.17
CA THR A 1025 -13.47 23.20 8.10
C THR A 1025 -14.38 24.40 8.34
N ARG A 1026 -15.69 24.19 8.19
CA ARG A 1026 -16.74 25.13 8.60
C ARG A 1026 -17.45 24.60 9.84
N ILE A 1027 -17.42 25.36 10.93
CA ILE A 1027 -18.14 25.00 12.17
C ILE A 1027 -19.62 25.30 11.98
N THR A 1028 -20.49 24.32 12.27
CA THR A 1028 -21.95 24.44 12.18
C THR A 1028 -22.62 23.97 13.48
N ASN A 1029 -23.93 24.17 13.61
CA ASN A 1029 -24.68 23.68 14.77
C ASN A 1029 -24.73 22.14 14.83
N SER A 1030 -24.66 21.47 13.69
CA SER A 1030 -24.70 20.00 13.57
C SER A 1030 -23.33 19.34 13.69
N GLY A 1031 -22.23 20.09 13.64
CA GLY A 1031 -20.87 19.56 13.71
C GLY A 1031 -19.84 20.37 12.93
N ASP A 1032 -18.64 19.81 12.80
CA ASP A 1032 -17.55 20.39 12.01
C ASP A 1032 -17.61 19.81 10.60
N VAL A 1033 -17.92 20.65 9.61
CA VAL A 1033 -18.07 20.25 8.21
C VAL A 1033 -16.74 20.42 7.50
N LEU A 1034 -16.21 19.35 6.93
CA LEU A 1034 -15.00 19.32 6.12
C LEU A 1034 -15.37 19.06 4.66
N GLU A 1035 -14.91 19.93 3.77
CA GLU A 1035 -15.01 19.73 2.32
C GLU A 1035 -13.73 19.08 1.80
N LEU A 1036 -13.86 17.94 1.13
CA LEU A 1036 -12.77 17.18 0.53
C LEU A 1036 -12.99 17.06 -0.97
N HIS A 1037 -11.99 17.42 -1.76
CA HIS A 1037 -11.94 17.09 -3.19
C HIS A 1037 -11.06 15.85 -3.34
N LEU A 1038 -11.61 14.76 -3.87
CA LEU A 1038 -10.86 13.57 -4.24
C LEU A 1038 -10.82 13.47 -5.76
N ASP A 1039 -9.63 13.49 -6.34
CA ASP A 1039 -9.43 13.16 -7.75
C ASP A 1039 -9.88 11.72 -8.04
N LYS A 1040 -9.99 11.40 -9.33
CA LYS A 1040 -10.19 10.02 -9.81
C LYS A 1040 -9.23 9.07 -9.09
N TRP A 1041 -9.78 8.03 -8.45
CA TRP A 1041 -8.99 6.98 -7.78
C TRP A 1041 -8.01 7.53 -6.73
N GLN A 1042 -8.39 8.61 -6.03
CA GLN A 1042 -7.59 9.16 -4.95
C GLN A 1042 -8.01 8.61 -3.59
N THR A 1043 -7.04 8.52 -2.68
CA THR A 1043 -7.25 8.25 -1.27
C THR A 1043 -6.80 9.45 -0.45
N LEU A 1044 -7.59 9.86 0.53
CA LEU A 1044 -7.21 10.85 1.54
C LEU A 1044 -7.48 10.30 2.93
N LEU A 1045 -6.64 10.70 3.90
CA LEU A 1045 -6.89 10.42 5.31
C LEU A 1045 -7.14 11.72 6.06
N VAL A 1046 -8.04 11.65 7.04
CA VAL A 1046 -8.33 12.76 7.95
C VAL A 1046 -8.06 12.32 9.37
N THR A 1047 -7.38 13.16 10.16
CA THR A 1047 -7.14 12.89 11.57
C THR A 1047 -7.74 13.98 12.43
N ILE A 1048 -8.30 13.56 13.57
CA ILE A 1048 -8.72 14.43 14.68
C ILE A 1048 -7.84 14.05 15.86
N ASP A 1049 -6.87 14.91 16.20
CA ASP A 1049 -6.00 14.68 17.35
C ASP A 1049 -6.82 14.59 18.64
N LYS A 1050 -6.41 13.73 19.59
CA LYS A 1050 -7.05 13.57 20.91
C LYS A 1050 -6.33 14.34 22.01
#